data_AF-A0A0M4EZ31-F1
#
_entry.id   AF-A0A0M4EZ31-F1
#
_cell.length_a   1.000
_cell.length_b   1.000
_cell.length_c   1.000
_cell.angle_alpha   90.00
_cell.angle_beta   90.00
_cell.angle_gamma   90.00
#
_symmetry.space_group_name_H-M   'P 1'
#
loop_
_entity.id
_entity.type
_entity.pdbx_description
1 polymer ?
#
loop_
_entity_poly.entity_id
_entity_poly.type
_entity_poly.pdbx_seq_one_letter_code
_entity_poly.pdbx_strand_id
1 'polypeptide(L)'
;MTRRLETQGQDRVINFGDGTLPIIVDYRNAIKYYRSKHYDRAPGQNWMEFHVHHEGVLNFCENPRQLILNALFKAVEGDEFFPVNYKSGTHVDTFLARSCQKALDKLFHQRLSLQLVTGGTIYMTVWLNIAPYKAGQISPTLIMSRTIDRLMNKLETYNGIPGILNMANFSAQPAFENVVVRLNNLATLRLAFDIIYNNDGRRSALKGFSLANNDISDLAPLKLFGDVDYALLDLSGNKLASATRLCADLERFRAKQLLMAQNPITKLAKYPECLKPLKKNFEEVDGVPFDRLYKTYTPLSYEIDMECDGTRIDWSNKSALAQFKDSSKWHAILIPDPKQEFKKDAIIEYFFINVSPELSEFYPCYYKFTNDEHRFLARKCFDQFEHLVHNCNLQIPIPSLVSDDGPIPEYINERTVSYYLKMDVSSFKPGQVDPKACIVEAVQKCYNAVNRVLNLENFQQTAGLESVIVKLSSPKIVKIVLWIASKRFMGSQIVDLRLGSNGIVSLHSIRSMALLNGLHALDLSHNWIYCLSEISTFSKVPLKSLRLHGNPLCKNYSLPREYIRAVKDMFPSLATLDGVALNSNPGLAPQKDFLCNTGAYELTGERFLYPYLREFEDVDKRDNLIRYYSDESVFTLTCSYDSSRGMRSINLAQRLKWYNCHRRNLLKSSRYTDNVNVGAHEIMEVLMTLPKVKHDYISLQTDVMHYDDKTAVIYVTGLLRDEPDLLLAFSRQFVLKVDKTGLVRAI
;
A
#
# COMPACT_ATOMS: atom_id res chain seq x y z
N MET A 1 -52.78 12.58 -45.66
CA MET A 1 -52.54 13.81 -46.45
C MET A 1 -51.04 14.02 -46.59
N THR A 2 -50.56 13.78 -47.81
CA THR A 2 -49.15 13.64 -48.19
C THR A 2 -48.60 15.00 -48.59
N ARG A 3 -47.87 15.69 -47.69
CA ARG A 3 -47.03 16.82 -48.09
C ARG A 3 -45.71 16.27 -48.61
N ARG A 4 -45.50 16.38 -49.93
CA ARG A 4 -44.19 16.27 -50.58
C ARG A 4 -43.27 17.34 -49.98
N LEU A 5 -42.25 16.92 -49.23
CA LEU A 5 -41.00 17.68 -49.13
C LEU A 5 -40.12 17.20 -50.28
N GLU A 6 -40.16 17.95 -51.38
CA GLU A 6 -39.27 17.80 -52.54
C GLU A 6 -37.89 18.36 -52.15
N THR A 7 -37.02 17.49 -51.66
CA THR A 7 -35.62 17.51 -52.06
C THR A 7 -35.42 16.26 -52.91
N GLN A 8 -35.47 16.41 -54.24
CA GLN A 8 -34.92 15.40 -55.14
C GLN A 8 -33.44 15.28 -54.82
N GLY A 9 -32.96 14.05 -54.61
CA GLY A 9 -31.53 13.82 -54.46
C GLY A 9 -30.79 14.38 -55.67
N GLN A 10 -29.67 15.05 -55.44
CA GLN A 10 -28.85 15.61 -56.52
C GLN A 10 -27.81 14.58 -56.96
N ASP A 11 -27.83 14.26 -58.25
CA ASP A 11 -26.81 13.47 -58.91
C ASP A 11 -25.44 14.09 -58.66
N ARG A 12 -24.47 13.28 -58.24
CA ARG A 12 -23.15 13.77 -57.84
C ARG A 12 -22.09 12.69 -57.90
N VAL A 13 -20.84 13.12 -58.02
CA VAL A 13 -19.67 12.26 -57.95
C VAL A 13 -19.04 12.37 -56.57
N ILE A 14 -18.87 11.25 -55.90
CA ILE A 14 -18.19 11.16 -54.61
C ILE A 14 -16.79 10.61 -54.87
N ASN A 15 -15.78 11.44 -54.67
CA ASN A 15 -14.37 11.08 -54.74
C ASN A 15 -13.78 11.15 -53.33
N PHE A 16 -13.04 10.12 -52.94
CA PHE A 16 -12.47 9.95 -51.60
C PHE A 16 -11.03 10.45 -51.48
N GLY A 17 -10.37 10.78 -52.60
CA GLY A 17 -8.99 11.30 -52.61
C GLY A 17 -7.90 10.28 -52.25
N ASP A 18 -8.27 9.01 -52.05
CA ASP A 18 -7.39 7.92 -51.60
C ASP A 18 -7.00 6.93 -52.72
N GLY A 19 -7.28 7.30 -53.98
CA GLY A 19 -7.05 6.47 -55.15
C GLY A 19 -8.13 5.42 -55.43
N THR A 20 -9.18 5.32 -54.60
CA THR A 20 -10.34 4.48 -54.92
C THR A 20 -11.19 5.07 -56.05
N LEU A 21 -11.87 4.21 -56.81
CA LEU A 21 -12.78 4.68 -57.85
C LEU A 21 -13.95 5.47 -57.23
N PRO A 22 -14.37 6.58 -57.85
CA PRO A 22 -15.48 7.38 -57.33
C PRO A 22 -16.82 6.65 -57.41
N ILE A 23 -17.76 7.06 -56.56
CA ILE A 23 -19.16 6.63 -56.61
C ILE A 23 -19.95 7.68 -57.37
N ILE A 24 -20.60 7.28 -58.47
CA ILE A 24 -21.46 8.14 -59.28
C ILE A 24 -22.90 7.89 -58.81
N VAL A 25 -23.43 8.82 -58.01
CA VAL A 25 -24.79 8.78 -57.47
C VAL A 25 -25.75 9.29 -58.54
N ASP A 26 -26.76 8.47 -58.87
CA ASP A 26 -27.80 8.74 -59.86
C ASP A 26 -29.18 8.34 -59.28
N TYR A 27 -30.08 9.32 -59.14
CA TYR A 27 -31.40 9.06 -58.56
C TYR A 27 -32.46 8.65 -59.58
N ARG A 28 -32.16 8.62 -60.89
CA ARG A 28 -33.17 8.34 -61.95
C ARG A 28 -33.91 7.03 -61.75
N ASN A 29 -33.22 6.02 -61.20
CA ASN A 29 -33.80 4.69 -60.92
C ASN A 29 -33.86 4.36 -59.42
N ALA A 30 -33.60 5.34 -58.55
CA ALA A 30 -33.54 5.12 -57.12
C ALA A 30 -34.94 5.12 -56.50
N ILE A 31 -35.19 4.23 -55.52
CA ILE A 31 -36.47 4.13 -54.82
C ILE A 31 -36.32 4.69 -53.42
N LYS A 32 -37.15 5.68 -53.07
CA LYS A 32 -37.16 6.36 -51.77
C LYS A 32 -38.13 5.69 -50.80
N TYR A 33 -37.64 5.34 -49.62
CA TYR A 33 -38.46 4.83 -48.52
C TYR A 33 -38.37 5.76 -47.30
N TYR A 34 -39.50 5.95 -46.61
CA TYR A 34 -39.60 6.75 -45.39
C TYR A 34 -40.71 6.18 -44.51
N ARG A 35 -40.39 5.91 -43.24
CA ARG A 35 -41.32 5.29 -42.28
C ARG A 35 -41.93 3.96 -42.78
N SER A 36 -41.21 3.25 -43.63
CA SER A 36 -41.65 2.02 -44.29
C SER A 36 -41.22 0.79 -43.49
N LYS A 37 -42.07 -0.26 -43.46
CA LYS A 37 -41.76 -1.54 -42.81
C LYS A 37 -41.08 -2.57 -43.71
N HIS A 38 -41.22 -2.41 -45.02
CA HIS A 38 -40.74 -3.32 -46.04
C HIS A 38 -40.24 -2.52 -47.24
N TYR A 39 -39.45 -3.16 -48.10
CA TYR A 39 -39.03 -2.68 -49.40
C TYR A 39 -39.24 -3.80 -50.43
N ASP A 40 -39.40 -3.44 -51.70
CA ASP A 40 -39.90 -4.39 -52.72
C ASP A 40 -38.84 -5.39 -53.18
N ARG A 41 -37.60 -4.93 -53.39
CA ARG A 41 -36.46 -5.75 -53.82
C ARG A 41 -35.19 -5.36 -53.10
N ALA A 42 -34.41 -6.36 -52.69
CA ALA A 42 -33.13 -6.13 -52.06
C ALA A 42 -32.16 -5.44 -53.03
N PRO A 43 -31.39 -4.44 -52.57
CA PRO A 43 -30.47 -3.67 -53.42
C PRO A 43 -29.21 -4.48 -53.83
N GLY A 44 -29.03 -5.69 -53.30
CA GLY A 44 -27.87 -6.53 -53.59
C GLY A 44 -26.55 -5.82 -53.22
N GLN A 45 -25.66 -5.67 -54.19
CA GLN A 45 -24.39 -4.96 -54.02
C GLN A 45 -24.46 -3.47 -54.33
N ASN A 46 -25.61 -2.95 -54.75
CA ASN A 46 -25.75 -1.54 -55.09
C ASN A 46 -25.60 -0.64 -53.85
N TRP A 47 -25.11 0.56 -54.09
CA TRP A 47 -25.06 1.60 -53.08
C TRP A 47 -26.47 2.10 -52.76
N MET A 48 -26.66 2.36 -51.46
CA MET A 48 -27.82 3.00 -50.88
C MET A 48 -27.38 4.28 -50.20
N GLU A 49 -28.28 5.25 -50.11
CA GLU A 49 -28.06 6.47 -49.33
C GLU A 49 -29.08 6.62 -48.22
N PHE A 50 -28.60 7.01 -47.06
CA PHE A 50 -29.36 7.21 -45.84
C PHE A 50 -29.33 8.68 -45.48
N HIS A 51 -30.49 9.22 -45.12
CA HIS A 51 -30.67 10.57 -44.60
C HIS A 51 -31.31 10.45 -43.23
N VAL A 52 -30.59 10.80 -42.17
CA VAL A 52 -31.09 10.79 -40.80
C VAL A 52 -31.63 12.18 -40.46
N HIS A 53 -32.95 12.30 -40.35
CA HIS A 53 -33.64 13.56 -40.11
C HIS A 53 -33.73 13.84 -38.62
N HIS A 54 -32.91 14.77 -38.14
CA HIS A 54 -32.92 15.24 -36.76
C HIS A 54 -33.47 16.67 -36.63
N GLU A 55 -33.72 17.39 -37.73
CA GLU A 55 -34.43 18.67 -37.75
C GLU A 55 -33.86 19.71 -36.75
N GLY A 56 -32.54 19.67 -36.55
CA GLY A 56 -31.83 20.57 -35.64
C GLY A 56 -31.98 20.29 -34.15
N VAL A 57 -32.78 19.29 -33.74
CA VAL A 57 -33.01 18.98 -32.31
C VAL A 57 -31.74 18.55 -31.56
N LEU A 58 -30.71 18.14 -32.30
CA LEU A 58 -29.43 17.71 -31.75
C LEU A 58 -28.35 18.78 -31.79
N ASN A 59 -28.60 19.97 -32.34
CA ASN A 59 -27.57 21.00 -32.56
C ASN A 59 -26.97 21.56 -31.25
N PHE A 60 -27.67 21.42 -30.14
CA PHE A 60 -27.22 21.85 -28.81
C PHE A 60 -26.58 20.72 -28.00
N CYS A 61 -26.53 19.50 -28.55
CA CYS A 61 -25.82 18.40 -27.92
C CYS A 61 -24.32 18.52 -28.19
N GLU A 62 -23.49 18.15 -27.20
CA GLU A 62 -22.04 18.24 -27.29
C GLU A 62 -21.44 17.44 -28.46
N ASN A 63 -22.00 16.24 -28.75
CA ASN A 63 -21.53 15.36 -29.84
C ASN A 63 -22.71 14.74 -30.63
N PRO A 64 -23.38 15.50 -31.52
CA PRO A 64 -24.59 15.06 -32.23
C PRO A 64 -24.37 13.83 -33.11
N ARG A 65 -23.25 13.81 -33.85
CA ARG A 65 -22.83 12.67 -34.68
C ARG A 65 -22.75 11.38 -33.87
N GLN A 66 -22.15 11.44 -32.69
CA GLN A 66 -21.94 10.27 -31.85
C GLN A 66 -23.26 9.76 -31.26
N LEU A 67 -24.22 10.64 -30.95
CA LEU A 67 -25.57 10.27 -30.54
C LEU A 67 -26.32 9.51 -31.65
N ILE A 68 -26.23 10.00 -32.89
CA ILE A 68 -26.86 9.36 -34.06
C ILE A 68 -26.22 7.99 -34.31
N LEU A 69 -24.89 7.92 -34.36
CA LEU A 69 -24.18 6.65 -34.58
C LEU A 69 -24.48 5.63 -33.49
N ASN A 70 -24.55 6.03 -32.23
CA ASN A 70 -24.93 5.13 -31.13
C ASN A 70 -26.34 4.55 -31.32
N ALA A 71 -27.32 5.39 -31.69
CA ALA A 71 -28.68 4.95 -31.94
C ALA A 71 -28.76 4.04 -33.20
N LEU A 72 -28.00 4.37 -34.23
CA LEU A 72 -27.91 3.61 -35.47
C LEU A 72 -27.33 2.21 -35.25
N PHE A 73 -26.17 2.11 -34.59
CA PHE A 73 -25.52 0.83 -34.33
C PHE A 73 -26.28 -0.03 -33.31
N LYS A 74 -27.08 0.59 -32.43
CA LYS A 74 -28.06 -0.14 -31.60
C LYS A 74 -29.20 -0.71 -32.45
N ALA A 75 -29.70 0.04 -33.43
CA ALA A 75 -30.78 -0.42 -34.31
C ALA A 75 -30.37 -1.61 -35.20
N VAL A 76 -29.08 -1.69 -35.57
CA VAL A 76 -28.52 -2.77 -36.40
C VAL A 76 -27.61 -3.73 -35.62
N GLU A 77 -27.79 -3.81 -34.30
CA GLU A 77 -26.93 -4.61 -33.42
C GLU A 77 -26.77 -6.05 -33.92
N GLY A 78 -25.53 -6.51 -34.04
CA GLY A 78 -25.19 -7.87 -34.44
C GLY A 78 -25.11 -8.12 -35.96
N ASP A 79 -25.45 -7.15 -36.81
CA ASP A 79 -25.27 -7.26 -38.27
C ASP A 79 -24.17 -6.33 -38.79
N GLU A 80 -23.51 -6.74 -39.88
CA GLU A 80 -22.49 -5.93 -40.56
C GLU A 80 -23.11 -4.66 -41.15
N PHE A 81 -22.54 -3.52 -40.78
CA PHE A 81 -23.00 -2.22 -41.24
C PHE A 81 -21.88 -1.20 -41.19
N PHE A 82 -21.53 -0.64 -42.35
CA PHE A 82 -20.41 0.28 -42.51
C PHE A 82 -20.88 1.54 -43.25
N PRO A 83 -21.29 2.59 -42.52
CA PRO A 83 -21.54 3.90 -43.12
C PRO A 83 -20.29 4.43 -43.82
N VAL A 84 -20.43 4.80 -45.09
CA VAL A 84 -19.37 5.35 -45.93
C VAL A 84 -19.69 6.81 -46.24
N ASN A 85 -18.68 7.68 -46.25
CA ASN A 85 -18.83 9.12 -46.49
C ASN A 85 -19.87 9.79 -45.57
N TYR A 86 -19.77 9.53 -44.27
CA TYR A 86 -20.71 10.10 -43.30
C TYR A 86 -20.52 11.62 -43.20
N LYS A 87 -21.56 12.39 -43.49
CA LYS A 87 -21.57 13.85 -43.43
C LYS A 87 -22.58 14.33 -42.41
N SER A 88 -22.11 15.09 -41.42
CA SER A 88 -22.99 15.75 -40.46
C SER A 88 -23.56 17.04 -41.03
N GLY A 89 -24.85 17.27 -40.78
CA GLY A 89 -25.57 18.47 -41.17
C GLY A 89 -26.28 19.13 -39.99
N THR A 90 -26.86 20.32 -40.23
CA THR A 90 -27.62 21.06 -39.21
C THR A 90 -29.04 20.53 -39.00
N HIS A 91 -29.56 19.74 -39.93
CA HIS A 91 -30.91 19.17 -39.89
C HIS A 91 -30.95 17.69 -40.30
N VAL A 92 -30.02 17.28 -41.18
CA VAL A 92 -29.95 15.93 -41.73
C VAL A 92 -28.50 15.49 -41.81
N ASP A 93 -28.20 14.30 -41.29
CA ASP A 93 -26.94 13.61 -41.52
C ASP A 93 -27.11 12.64 -42.70
N THR A 94 -26.08 12.53 -43.55
CA THR A 94 -26.13 11.67 -44.76
C THR A 94 -24.96 10.70 -44.81
N PHE A 95 -25.20 9.50 -45.31
CA PHE A 95 -24.13 8.51 -45.55
C PHE A 95 -24.57 7.46 -46.56
N LEU A 96 -23.60 6.73 -47.09
CA LEU A 96 -23.80 5.61 -48.00
C LEU A 96 -23.61 4.27 -47.29
N ALA A 97 -24.28 3.22 -47.74
CA ALA A 97 -23.94 1.85 -47.37
C ALA A 97 -24.26 0.88 -48.52
N ARG A 98 -23.65 -0.30 -48.48
CA ARG A 98 -23.95 -1.40 -49.41
C ARG A 98 -23.71 -2.75 -48.72
N SER A 99 -24.23 -3.83 -49.33
CA SER A 99 -24.00 -5.20 -48.86
C SER A 99 -24.39 -5.46 -47.41
N CYS A 100 -25.38 -4.74 -46.89
CA CYS A 100 -25.81 -4.79 -45.49
C CYS A 100 -27.28 -5.20 -45.33
N GLN A 101 -27.72 -6.22 -46.08
CA GLN A 101 -29.15 -6.58 -46.18
C GLN A 101 -29.79 -6.88 -44.82
N LYS A 102 -29.14 -7.64 -43.93
CA LYS A 102 -29.69 -7.94 -42.60
C LYS A 102 -29.87 -6.69 -41.73
N ALA A 103 -28.88 -5.79 -41.76
CA ALA A 103 -28.96 -4.49 -41.08
C ALA A 103 -30.08 -3.62 -41.68
N LEU A 104 -30.20 -3.60 -43.00
CA LEU A 104 -31.27 -2.92 -43.72
C LEU A 104 -32.65 -3.45 -43.29
N ASP A 105 -32.80 -4.78 -43.27
CA ASP A 105 -34.04 -5.43 -42.83
C ASP A 105 -34.40 -4.97 -41.41
N LYS A 106 -33.47 -4.96 -40.46
CA LYS A 106 -33.72 -4.46 -39.10
C LYS A 106 -34.19 -3.00 -39.07
N LEU A 107 -33.56 -2.13 -39.87
CA LEU A 107 -33.96 -0.73 -39.96
C LEU A 107 -35.39 -0.60 -40.51
N PHE A 108 -35.76 -1.37 -41.54
CA PHE A 108 -37.13 -1.39 -42.07
C PHE A 108 -38.13 -1.96 -41.06
N HIS A 109 -37.83 -3.05 -40.36
CA HIS A 109 -38.70 -3.57 -39.29
C HIS A 109 -38.99 -2.50 -38.21
N GLN A 110 -38.01 -1.63 -37.95
CA GLN A 110 -38.14 -0.48 -37.03
C GLN A 110 -38.76 0.77 -37.68
N ARG A 111 -39.40 0.63 -38.85
CA ARG A 111 -39.99 1.73 -39.63
C ARG A 111 -38.99 2.85 -39.93
N LEU A 112 -37.74 2.50 -40.19
CA LEU A 112 -36.67 3.47 -40.47
C LEU A 112 -36.59 4.56 -39.39
N SER A 113 -36.69 4.15 -38.12
CA SER A 113 -36.60 5.03 -36.95
C SER A 113 -35.45 4.64 -36.04
N LEU A 114 -34.86 5.63 -35.38
CA LEU A 114 -33.77 5.46 -34.43
C LEU A 114 -34.20 6.01 -33.07
N GLN A 115 -34.00 5.20 -32.02
CA GLN A 115 -34.25 5.60 -30.64
C GLN A 115 -32.97 6.17 -30.03
N LEU A 116 -33.00 7.45 -29.69
CA LEU A 116 -31.90 8.14 -29.03
C LEU A 116 -31.86 7.75 -27.54
N VAL A 117 -30.66 7.85 -26.94
CA VAL A 117 -30.46 7.63 -25.50
C VAL A 117 -31.23 8.62 -24.63
N THR A 118 -31.59 9.78 -25.18
CA THR A 118 -32.42 10.81 -24.51
C THR A 118 -33.91 10.46 -24.50
N GLY A 119 -34.32 9.34 -25.10
CA GLY A 119 -35.72 8.92 -25.24
C GLY A 119 -36.43 9.51 -26.47
N GLY A 120 -35.78 10.40 -27.22
CA GLY A 120 -36.31 10.93 -28.49
C GLY A 120 -36.23 9.90 -29.62
N THR A 121 -37.21 9.94 -30.53
CA THR A 121 -37.18 9.15 -31.77
C THR A 121 -36.91 10.06 -32.96
N ILE A 122 -35.89 9.74 -33.75
CA ILE A 122 -35.63 10.38 -35.05
C ILE A 122 -35.89 9.40 -36.18
N TYR A 123 -36.10 9.90 -37.39
CA TYR A 123 -36.46 9.07 -38.54
C TYR A 123 -35.42 9.21 -39.63
N MET A 124 -35.31 8.19 -40.48
CA MET A 124 -34.46 8.23 -41.66
C MET A 124 -35.23 7.95 -42.94
N THR A 125 -34.72 8.53 -44.02
CA THR A 125 -35.06 8.14 -45.39
C THR A 125 -33.94 7.27 -45.93
N VAL A 126 -34.30 6.25 -46.71
CA VAL A 126 -33.34 5.42 -47.43
C VAL A 126 -33.67 5.46 -48.92
N TRP A 127 -32.67 5.74 -49.75
CA TRP A 127 -32.74 5.60 -51.19
C TRP A 127 -32.01 4.31 -51.61
N LEU A 128 -32.74 3.38 -52.20
CA LEU A 128 -32.16 2.14 -52.72
C LEU A 128 -31.75 2.31 -54.19
N ASN A 129 -30.68 1.62 -54.59
CA ASN A 129 -30.18 1.55 -55.97
C ASN A 129 -29.71 2.89 -56.56
N ILE A 130 -29.05 3.72 -55.75
CA ILE A 130 -28.54 5.02 -56.20
C ILE A 130 -27.24 4.94 -57.02
N ALA A 131 -26.51 3.82 -56.95
CA ALA A 131 -25.35 3.57 -57.79
C ALA A 131 -25.00 2.07 -57.81
N PRO A 132 -24.63 1.47 -58.96
CA PRO A 132 -24.09 0.12 -58.99
C PRO A 132 -22.67 0.08 -58.39
N TYR A 133 -22.32 -1.02 -57.74
CA TYR A 133 -20.94 -1.25 -57.28
C TYR A 133 -20.00 -1.53 -58.47
N LYS A 134 -18.78 -0.99 -58.40
CA LYS A 134 -17.69 -1.28 -59.34
C LYS A 134 -16.44 -1.73 -58.58
N ALA A 135 -15.77 -2.77 -59.09
CA ALA A 135 -14.49 -3.21 -58.54
C ALA A 135 -13.47 -2.04 -58.51
N GLY A 136 -12.76 -1.87 -57.41
CA GLY A 136 -11.86 -0.71 -57.19
C GLY A 136 -12.50 0.47 -56.45
N GLN A 137 -13.82 0.47 -56.24
CA GLN A 137 -14.45 1.40 -55.30
C GLN A 137 -14.15 1.02 -53.83
N ILE A 138 -14.35 1.98 -52.94
CA ILE A 138 -14.14 1.83 -51.50
C ILE A 138 -14.81 0.55 -50.94
N SER A 139 -14.05 -0.17 -50.12
CA SER A 139 -14.45 -1.43 -49.52
C SER A 139 -14.10 -1.41 -48.03
N PRO A 140 -15.10 -1.30 -47.13
CA PRO A 140 -14.88 -1.33 -45.68
C PRO A 140 -14.10 -2.56 -45.22
N THR A 141 -14.41 -3.74 -45.76
CA THR A 141 -13.75 -5.00 -45.40
C THR A 141 -12.27 -5.02 -45.81
N LEU A 142 -11.94 -4.51 -47.01
CA LEU A 142 -10.56 -4.40 -47.49
C LEU A 142 -9.76 -3.37 -46.68
N ILE A 143 -10.36 -2.21 -46.38
CA ILE A 143 -9.73 -1.18 -45.55
C ILE A 143 -9.45 -1.76 -44.16
N MET A 144 -10.41 -2.45 -43.57
CA MET A 144 -10.23 -3.08 -42.25
C MET A 144 -9.13 -4.15 -42.28
N SER A 145 -9.10 -5.00 -43.31
CA SER A 145 -8.03 -5.99 -43.50
C SER A 145 -6.66 -5.32 -43.57
N ARG A 146 -6.49 -4.30 -44.41
CA ARG A 146 -5.22 -3.57 -44.55
C ARG A 146 -4.80 -2.86 -43.27
N THR A 147 -5.75 -2.28 -42.54
CA THR A 147 -5.48 -1.63 -41.25
C THR A 147 -4.99 -2.66 -40.23
N ILE A 148 -5.66 -3.80 -40.10
CA ILE A 148 -5.26 -4.88 -39.20
C ILE A 148 -3.90 -5.44 -39.64
N ASP A 149 -3.68 -5.68 -40.93
CA ASP A 149 -2.38 -6.13 -41.45
C ASP A 149 -1.25 -5.17 -41.08
N ARG A 150 -1.49 -3.85 -41.19
CA ARG A 150 -0.52 -2.83 -40.79
C ARG A 150 -0.23 -2.88 -39.28
N LEU A 151 -1.24 -3.06 -38.45
CA LEU A 151 -1.07 -3.19 -36.98
C LEU A 151 -0.34 -4.48 -36.62
N MET A 152 -0.67 -5.60 -37.27
CA MET A 152 0.03 -6.88 -37.11
C MET A 152 1.51 -6.79 -37.52
N ASN A 153 1.86 -5.92 -38.47
CA ASN A 153 3.24 -5.67 -38.88
C ASN A 153 3.99 -4.70 -37.95
N LYS A 154 3.28 -4.04 -37.03
CA LYS A 154 3.81 -3.05 -36.09
C LYS A 154 3.30 -3.33 -34.68
N LEU A 155 3.52 -4.55 -34.20
CA LEU A 155 3.19 -4.91 -32.82
C LEU A 155 3.93 -4.01 -31.84
N GLU A 156 3.23 -3.56 -30.81
CA GLU A 156 3.73 -2.58 -29.87
C GLU A 156 4.32 -3.25 -28.63
N THR A 157 5.13 -2.50 -27.90
CA THR A 157 5.50 -2.82 -26.52
C THR A 157 4.61 -2.02 -25.59
N TYR A 158 3.77 -2.72 -24.82
CA TYR A 158 2.81 -2.12 -23.92
C TYR A 158 3.08 -2.59 -22.49
N ASN A 159 3.27 -1.65 -21.54
CA ASN A 159 3.67 -1.95 -20.16
C ASN A 159 4.86 -2.92 -20.05
N GLY A 160 5.87 -2.77 -20.93
CA GLY A 160 7.05 -3.63 -20.97
C GLY A 160 6.84 -4.99 -21.65
N ILE A 161 5.64 -5.30 -22.14
CA ILE A 161 5.31 -6.54 -22.85
C ILE A 161 5.38 -6.27 -24.37
N PRO A 162 6.33 -6.84 -25.12
CA PRO A 162 6.40 -6.70 -26.57
C PRO A 162 5.39 -7.62 -27.26
N GLY A 163 5.07 -7.35 -28.52
CA GLY A 163 4.24 -8.23 -29.35
C GLY A 163 2.74 -8.06 -29.11
N ILE A 164 2.31 -6.88 -28.67
CA ILE A 164 0.89 -6.56 -28.43
C ILE A 164 0.24 -6.02 -29.70
N LEU A 165 -0.89 -6.61 -30.09
CA LEU A 165 -1.74 -6.02 -31.12
C LEU A 165 -2.58 -4.91 -30.49
N ASN A 166 -2.17 -3.66 -30.71
CA ASN A 166 -2.89 -2.50 -30.21
C ASN A 166 -4.03 -2.11 -31.17
N MET A 167 -5.26 -2.33 -30.71
CA MET A 167 -6.50 -1.89 -31.35
C MET A 167 -7.29 -0.94 -30.44
N ALA A 168 -6.62 -0.24 -29.52
CA ALA A 168 -7.26 0.78 -28.71
C ALA A 168 -7.76 1.94 -29.59
N ASN A 169 -8.92 2.50 -29.24
CA ASN A 169 -9.56 3.59 -30.01
C ASN A 169 -9.65 3.26 -31.52
N PHE A 170 -10.02 2.03 -31.89
CA PHE A 170 -9.87 1.53 -33.26
C PHE A 170 -10.63 2.38 -34.29
N SER A 171 -11.79 2.94 -33.93
CA SER A 171 -12.55 3.80 -34.84
C SER A 171 -11.85 5.12 -35.20
N ALA A 172 -10.79 5.50 -34.48
CA ALA A 172 -10.02 6.72 -34.71
C ALA A 172 -8.81 6.51 -35.64
N GLN A 173 -8.61 5.30 -36.17
CA GLN A 173 -7.51 5.05 -37.10
C GLN A 173 -7.66 5.93 -38.36
N PRO A 174 -6.60 6.59 -38.85
CA PRO A 174 -6.69 7.49 -40.02
C PRO A 174 -7.25 6.81 -41.28
N ALA A 175 -7.01 5.51 -41.43
CA ALA A 175 -7.53 4.71 -42.54
C ALA A 175 -9.07 4.65 -42.61
N PHE A 176 -9.78 5.03 -41.53
CA PHE A 176 -11.23 5.03 -41.43
C PHE A 176 -11.87 6.40 -41.64
N GLU A 177 -11.12 7.40 -42.13
CA GLU A 177 -11.65 8.75 -42.41
C GLU A 177 -12.97 8.73 -43.20
N ASN A 178 -13.04 7.89 -44.24
CA ASN A 178 -14.19 7.78 -45.14
C ASN A 178 -15.18 6.66 -44.78
N VAL A 179 -14.92 5.87 -43.72
CA VAL A 179 -15.73 4.69 -43.36
C VAL A 179 -15.88 4.62 -41.84
N VAL A 180 -17.12 4.57 -41.36
CA VAL A 180 -17.38 4.37 -39.94
C VAL A 180 -17.21 2.89 -39.57
N VAL A 181 -16.14 2.58 -38.85
CA VAL A 181 -15.83 1.25 -38.30
C VAL A 181 -15.91 1.31 -36.78
N ARG A 182 -16.74 0.46 -36.16
CA ARG A 182 -16.88 0.41 -34.70
C ARG A 182 -16.82 -1.02 -34.17
N LEU A 183 -15.89 -1.27 -33.26
CA LEU A 183 -15.73 -2.60 -32.63
C LEU A 183 -16.83 -2.93 -31.60
N ASN A 184 -17.63 -1.96 -31.17
CA ASN A 184 -18.81 -2.25 -30.33
C ASN A 184 -19.95 -2.94 -31.09
N ASN A 185 -19.91 -2.97 -32.43
CA ASN A 185 -20.79 -3.81 -33.23
C ASN A 185 -20.21 -5.23 -33.33
N LEU A 186 -20.96 -6.23 -32.85
CA LEU A 186 -20.49 -7.61 -32.74
C LEU A 186 -20.04 -8.23 -34.08
N ALA A 187 -20.72 -7.91 -35.19
CA ALA A 187 -20.34 -8.41 -36.51
C ALA A 187 -19.01 -7.80 -37.00
N THR A 188 -18.81 -6.51 -36.74
CA THR A 188 -17.56 -5.80 -37.06
C THR A 188 -16.39 -6.35 -36.23
N LEU A 189 -16.59 -6.57 -34.93
CA LEU A 189 -15.58 -7.20 -34.06
C LEU A 189 -15.24 -8.62 -34.51
N ARG A 190 -16.25 -9.40 -34.89
CA ARG A 190 -16.07 -10.75 -35.44
C ARG A 190 -15.24 -10.72 -36.72
N LEU A 191 -15.59 -9.88 -37.68
CA LEU A 191 -14.83 -9.75 -38.92
C LEU A 191 -13.37 -9.33 -38.66
N ALA A 192 -13.14 -8.40 -37.72
CA ALA A 192 -11.77 -8.01 -37.34
C ALA A 192 -10.98 -9.21 -36.79
N PHE A 193 -11.60 -10.01 -35.92
CA PHE A 193 -10.95 -11.18 -35.33
C PHE A 193 -10.79 -12.34 -36.31
N ASP A 194 -11.71 -12.54 -37.25
CA ASP A 194 -11.56 -13.51 -38.33
C ASP A 194 -10.37 -13.14 -39.24
N ILE A 195 -10.19 -11.85 -39.55
CA ILE A 195 -9.02 -11.37 -40.32
C ILE A 195 -7.72 -11.67 -39.58
N ILE A 196 -7.67 -11.43 -38.26
CA ILE A 196 -6.50 -11.72 -37.43
C ILE A 196 -6.25 -13.24 -37.37
N TYR A 197 -7.30 -14.01 -37.12
CA TYR A 197 -7.22 -15.44 -36.89
C TYR A 197 -6.75 -16.22 -38.12
N ASN A 198 -7.22 -15.83 -39.31
CA ASN A 198 -6.84 -16.46 -40.58
C ASN A 198 -5.42 -16.10 -41.05
N ASN A 199 -4.68 -15.28 -40.30
CA ASN A 199 -3.33 -14.83 -40.60
C ASN A 199 -2.28 -15.64 -39.83
N ASP A 200 -2.29 -16.96 -40.02
CA ASP A 200 -1.63 -17.95 -39.14
C ASP A 200 -0.17 -17.63 -38.83
N GLY A 201 0.63 -17.25 -39.83
CA GLY A 201 2.06 -16.99 -39.66
C GLY A 201 2.39 -15.78 -38.79
N ARG A 202 1.49 -14.79 -38.70
CA ARG A 202 1.67 -13.59 -37.86
C ARG A 202 0.96 -13.72 -36.51
N ARG A 203 -0.11 -14.52 -36.43
CA ARG A 203 -0.85 -14.79 -35.20
C ARG A 203 0.05 -15.39 -34.11
N SER A 204 0.97 -16.28 -34.46
CA SER A 204 1.90 -16.90 -33.50
C SER A 204 2.84 -15.91 -32.81
N ALA A 205 3.08 -14.74 -33.41
CA ALA A 205 3.92 -13.68 -32.83
C ALA A 205 3.17 -12.86 -31.77
N LEU A 206 1.84 -12.95 -31.70
CA LEU A 206 1.04 -12.20 -30.75
C LEU A 206 1.30 -12.67 -29.32
N LYS A 207 1.57 -11.70 -28.45
CA LYS A 207 1.65 -11.88 -27.00
C LYS A 207 0.46 -11.27 -26.28
N GLY A 208 -0.48 -10.64 -26.98
CA GLY A 208 -1.69 -10.11 -26.36
C GLY A 208 -2.42 -9.09 -27.22
N PHE A 209 -3.50 -8.56 -26.67
CA PHE A 209 -4.39 -7.60 -27.32
C PHE A 209 -4.61 -6.39 -26.42
N SER A 210 -4.61 -5.19 -27.01
CA SER A 210 -5.27 -4.04 -26.40
C SER A 210 -6.52 -3.67 -27.19
N LEU A 211 -7.67 -3.77 -26.54
CA LEU A 211 -8.99 -3.45 -27.07
C LEU A 211 -9.59 -2.23 -26.33
N ALA A 212 -8.75 -1.42 -25.70
CA ALA A 212 -9.20 -0.34 -24.84
C ALA A 212 -10.02 0.73 -25.58
N ASN A 213 -10.97 1.35 -24.90
CA ASN A 213 -11.74 2.51 -25.39
C ASN A 213 -12.47 2.26 -26.73
N ASN A 214 -13.14 1.12 -26.88
CA ASN A 214 -13.87 0.75 -28.09
C ASN A 214 -15.39 0.58 -27.89
N ASP A 215 -15.91 0.97 -26.72
CA ASP A 215 -17.31 0.77 -26.31
C ASP A 215 -17.80 -0.70 -26.35
N ILE A 216 -16.90 -1.68 -26.31
CA ILE A 216 -17.23 -3.11 -26.45
C ILE A 216 -18.07 -3.58 -25.24
N SER A 217 -19.16 -4.31 -25.50
CA SER A 217 -20.05 -4.85 -24.48
C SER A 217 -20.23 -6.38 -24.55
N ASP A 218 -19.70 -7.00 -25.60
CA ASP A 218 -19.76 -8.43 -25.92
C ASP A 218 -18.42 -8.86 -26.52
N LEU A 219 -17.80 -9.89 -25.94
CA LEU A 219 -16.47 -10.37 -26.31
C LEU A 219 -16.55 -11.77 -26.93
N ALA A 220 -17.72 -12.24 -27.34
CA ALA A 220 -17.90 -13.58 -27.91
C ALA A 220 -16.92 -13.91 -29.06
N PRO A 221 -16.51 -12.98 -29.95
CA PRO A 221 -15.52 -13.28 -30.98
C PRO A 221 -14.14 -13.63 -30.42
N LEU A 222 -13.78 -13.15 -29.23
CA LEU A 222 -12.47 -13.38 -28.61
C LEU A 222 -12.23 -14.87 -28.29
N LYS A 223 -13.31 -15.67 -28.22
CA LYS A 223 -13.25 -17.14 -28.07
C LYS A 223 -12.40 -17.83 -29.14
N LEU A 224 -12.24 -17.22 -30.32
CA LEU A 224 -11.34 -17.73 -31.36
C LEU A 224 -9.88 -17.84 -30.89
N PHE A 225 -9.49 -17.02 -29.92
CA PHE A 225 -8.15 -16.98 -29.35
C PHE A 225 -8.05 -17.75 -28.03
N GLY A 226 -8.97 -18.69 -27.76
CA GLY A 226 -8.92 -19.56 -26.60
C GLY A 226 -7.75 -20.56 -26.64
N ASP A 227 -7.47 -21.15 -25.47
CA ASP A 227 -6.49 -22.22 -25.26
C ASP A 227 -5.04 -21.86 -25.65
N VAL A 228 -4.74 -20.57 -25.75
CA VAL A 228 -3.40 -20.00 -25.93
C VAL A 228 -3.10 -19.08 -24.75
N ASP A 229 -1.89 -19.19 -24.21
CA ASP A 229 -1.43 -18.34 -23.12
C ASP A 229 -0.81 -17.04 -23.66
N TYR A 230 -1.53 -15.95 -23.49
CA TYR A 230 -1.04 -14.61 -23.79
C TYR A 230 -0.35 -13.97 -22.57
N ALA A 231 0.35 -12.87 -22.79
CA ALA A 231 0.87 -12.02 -21.72
C ALA A 231 -0.16 -10.98 -21.27
N LEU A 232 -0.95 -10.43 -22.19
CA LEU A 232 -1.86 -9.31 -21.88
C LEU A 232 -3.20 -9.39 -22.63
N LEU A 233 -4.27 -9.05 -21.90
CA LEU A 233 -5.55 -8.65 -22.45
C LEU A 233 -6.00 -7.35 -21.80
N ASP A 234 -5.98 -6.25 -22.56
CA ASP A 234 -6.45 -4.94 -22.09
C ASP A 234 -7.86 -4.66 -22.63
N LEU A 235 -8.83 -4.63 -21.71
CA LEU A 235 -10.25 -4.35 -21.96
C LEU A 235 -10.70 -3.03 -21.33
N SER A 236 -9.77 -2.17 -20.90
CA SER A 236 -10.09 -0.93 -20.18
C SER A 236 -10.95 0.03 -21.02
N GLY A 237 -11.79 0.84 -20.35
CA GLY A 237 -12.59 1.88 -21.01
C GLY A 237 -13.68 1.35 -21.96
N ASN A 238 -14.16 0.12 -21.78
CA ASN A 238 -15.24 -0.47 -22.57
C ASN A 238 -16.60 -0.40 -21.83
N LYS A 239 -17.64 -1.04 -22.36
CA LYS A 239 -19.01 -1.07 -21.79
C LYS A 239 -19.38 -2.44 -21.23
N LEU A 240 -18.41 -3.15 -20.67
CA LEU A 240 -18.62 -4.46 -20.06
C LEU A 240 -19.39 -4.29 -18.73
N ALA A 241 -20.63 -4.74 -18.69
CA ALA A 241 -21.52 -4.59 -17.52
C ALA A 241 -21.97 -5.92 -16.90
N SER A 242 -21.91 -7.03 -17.64
CA SER A 242 -22.37 -8.35 -17.19
C SER A 242 -21.19 -9.25 -16.86
N ALA A 243 -21.00 -9.55 -15.57
CA ALA A 243 -19.98 -10.48 -15.12
C ALA A 243 -20.19 -11.89 -15.68
N THR A 244 -21.44 -12.35 -15.77
CA THR A 244 -21.78 -13.67 -16.33
C THR A 244 -21.36 -13.77 -17.79
N ARG A 245 -21.66 -12.75 -18.61
CA ARG A 245 -21.25 -12.73 -20.02
C ARG A 245 -19.74 -12.66 -20.15
N LEU A 246 -19.09 -11.75 -19.43
CA LEU A 246 -17.63 -11.61 -19.44
C LEU A 246 -16.94 -12.94 -19.11
N CYS A 247 -17.39 -13.63 -18.06
CA CYS A 247 -16.82 -14.92 -17.68
C CYS A 247 -17.03 -16.00 -18.74
N ALA A 248 -18.20 -16.02 -19.40
CA ALA A 248 -18.50 -16.96 -20.47
C ALA A 248 -17.70 -16.66 -21.76
N ASP A 249 -17.42 -15.39 -22.04
CA ASP A 249 -16.64 -14.98 -23.21
C ASP A 249 -15.15 -15.25 -23.03
N LEU A 250 -14.65 -15.11 -21.80
CA LEU A 250 -13.25 -15.33 -21.45
C LEU A 250 -12.94 -16.73 -20.91
N GLU A 251 -13.92 -17.65 -20.86
CA GLU A 251 -13.78 -18.98 -20.23
C GLU A 251 -12.54 -19.75 -20.69
N ARG A 252 -12.21 -19.67 -21.99
CA ARG A 252 -11.05 -20.35 -22.59
C ARG A 252 -9.88 -19.43 -22.90
N PHE A 253 -10.05 -18.12 -22.77
CA PHE A 253 -8.99 -17.16 -23.02
C PHE A 253 -8.08 -17.07 -21.81
N ARG A 254 -6.75 -17.12 -22.01
CA ARG A 254 -5.77 -17.04 -20.92
C ARG A 254 -4.76 -15.93 -21.21
N ALA A 255 -4.47 -15.12 -20.21
CA ALA A 255 -3.36 -14.18 -20.28
C ALA A 255 -2.77 -13.96 -18.88
N LYS A 256 -1.50 -13.59 -18.77
CA LYS A 256 -0.95 -13.23 -17.45
C LYS A 256 -1.69 -12.04 -16.85
N GLN A 257 -1.88 -10.98 -17.63
CA GLN A 257 -2.51 -9.73 -17.17
C GLN A 257 -3.85 -9.47 -17.87
N LEU A 258 -4.85 -9.08 -17.06
CA LEU A 258 -6.14 -8.57 -17.52
C LEU A 258 -6.32 -7.12 -17.04
N LEU A 259 -6.56 -6.18 -17.96
CA LEU A 259 -6.90 -4.80 -17.58
C LEU A 259 -8.41 -4.56 -17.76
N MET A 260 -9.10 -4.15 -16.70
CA MET A 260 -10.56 -4.01 -16.64
C MET A 260 -11.03 -2.61 -16.25
N ALA A 261 -10.11 -1.71 -15.90
CA ALA A 261 -10.44 -0.36 -15.44
C ALA A 261 -11.46 0.36 -16.34
N GLN A 262 -12.25 1.25 -15.74
CA GLN A 262 -13.25 2.10 -16.43
C GLN A 262 -14.38 1.34 -17.15
N ASN A 263 -14.63 0.08 -16.80
CA ASN A 263 -15.82 -0.65 -17.25
C ASN A 263 -16.96 -0.58 -16.22
N PRO A 264 -18.24 -0.57 -16.63
CA PRO A 264 -19.37 -0.63 -15.69
C PRO A 264 -19.32 -1.80 -14.68
N ILE A 265 -18.76 -2.94 -15.08
CA ILE A 265 -18.59 -4.12 -14.22
C ILE A 265 -17.76 -3.84 -12.96
N THR A 266 -16.80 -2.91 -13.02
CA THR A 266 -15.92 -2.59 -11.89
C THR A 266 -16.62 -1.77 -10.81
N LYS A 267 -17.83 -1.26 -11.10
CA LYS A 267 -18.69 -0.51 -10.17
C LYS A 267 -19.80 -1.37 -9.53
N LEU A 268 -19.87 -2.67 -9.86
CA LEU A 268 -20.86 -3.59 -9.33
C LEU A 268 -20.58 -3.91 -7.86
N ALA A 269 -21.63 -4.08 -7.06
CA ALA A 269 -21.52 -4.45 -5.64
C ALA A 269 -20.78 -5.78 -5.38
N LYS A 270 -20.76 -6.69 -6.36
CA LYS A 270 -20.06 -7.99 -6.27
C LYS A 270 -18.65 -7.96 -6.85
N TYR A 271 -18.16 -6.82 -7.32
CA TYR A 271 -16.79 -6.72 -7.82
C TYR A 271 -15.81 -6.67 -6.63
N PRO A 272 -14.64 -7.33 -6.69
CA PRO A 272 -14.11 -8.15 -7.78
C PRO A 272 -14.48 -9.63 -7.68
N GLU A 273 -15.25 -10.06 -6.66
CA GLU A 273 -15.62 -11.47 -6.47
C GLU A 273 -16.35 -12.07 -7.67
N CYS A 274 -17.10 -11.26 -8.42
CA CYS A 274 -17.78 -11.68 -9.64
C CYS A 274 -16.83 -12.19 -10.74
N LEU A 275 -15.53 -11.88 -10.65
CA LEU A 275 -14.49 -12.40 -11.56
C LEU A 275 -13.94 -13.76 -11.16
N LYS A 276 -14.29 -14.31 -9.98
CA LYS A 276 -13.79 -15.60 -9.47
C LYS A 276 -13.74 -16.75 -10.50
N PRO A 277 -14.70 -16.90 -11.44
CA PRO A 277 -14.61 -17.92 -12.49
C PRO A 277 -13.35 -17.82 -13.37
N LEU A 278 -12.79 -16.62 -13.54
CA LEU A 278 -11.63 -16.34 -14.38
C LEU A 278 -10.29 -16.50 -13.64
N LYS A 279 -10.29 -16.95 -12.38
CA LYS A 279 -9.08 -17.08 -11.55
C LYS A 279 -7.98 -17.94 -12.17
N LYS A 280 -8.35 -18.98 -12.93
CA LYS A 280 -7.38 -19.87 -13.58
C LYS A 280 -6.88 -19.33 -14.93
N ASN A 281 -7.49 -18.27 -15.41
CA ASN A 281 -7.25 -17.72 -16.74
C ASN A 281 -6.27 -16.55 -16.69
N PHE A 282 -6.17 -15.88 -15.55
CA PHE A 282 -5.32 -14.70 -15.35
C PHE A 282 -4.55 -14.76 -14.05
N GLU A 283 -3.27 -14.33 -14.09
CA GLU A 283 -2.41 -14.21 -12.92
C GLU A 283 -2.70 -12.89 -12.17
N GLU A 284 -2.96 -11.81 -12.91
CA GLU A 284 -3.19 -10.47 -12.39
C GLU A 284 -4.39 -9.78 -13.07
N VAL A 285 -5.10 -8.95 -12.31
CA VAL A 285 -6.12 -8.02 -12.83
C VAL A 285 -5.77 -6.61 -12.39
N ASP A 286 -5.58 -5.70 -13.35
CA ASP A 286 -5.18 -4.30 -13.14
C ASP A 286 -3.96 -4.15 -12.20
N GLY A 287 -2.96 -5.02 -12.38
CA GLY A 287 -1.71 -5.03 -11.59
C GLY A 287 -1.85 -5.65 -10.19
N VAL A 288 -3.00 -6.25 -9.87
CA VAL A 288 -3.23 -6.95 -8.60
C VAL A 288 -3.28 -8.46 -8.84
N PRO A 289 -2.49 -9.28 -8.11
CA PRO A 289 -2.56 -10.73 -8.20
C PRO A 289 -3.99 -11.23 -7.97
N PHE A 290 -4.47 -12.15 -8.80
CA PHE A 290 -5.87 -12.58 -8.83
C PHE A 290 -6.35 -13.09 -7.46
N ASP A 291 -5.49 -13.85 -6.76
CA ASP A 291 -5.72 -14.37 -5.41
C ASP A 291 -5.92 -13.30 -4.34
N ARG A 292 -5.44 -12.09 -4.60
CA ARG A 292 -5.51 -10.96 -3.67
C ARG A 292 -6.60 -9.96 -4.02
N LEU A 293 -7.24 -10.07 -5.18
CA LEU A 293 -8.22 -9.08 -5.68
C LEU A 293 -9.26 -8.67 -4.64
N TYR A 294 -9.87 -9.65 -3.97
CA TYR A 294 -10.89 -9.38 -2.95
C TYR A 294 -10.31 -8.75 -1.68
N LYS A 295 -9.08 -9.10 -1.29
CA LYS A 295 -8.41 -8.58 -0.08
C LYS A 295 -7.90 -7.16 -0.28
N THR A 296 -7.40 -6.87 -1.48
CA THR A 296 -6.84 -5.56 -1.83
C THR A 296 -7.85 -4.66 -2.52
N TYR A 297 -9.12 -5.06 -2.55
CA TYR A 297 -10.17 -4.25 -3.11
C TYR A 297 -10.26 -2.91 -2.37
N THR A 298 -10.33 -1.85 -3.15
CA THR A 298 -10.56 -0.49 -2.67
C THR A 298 -11.43 0.24 -3.68
N PRO A 299 -12.44 1.02 -3.22
CA PRO A 299 -13.20 1.92 -4.08
C PRO A 299 -12.30 2.86 -4.89
N LEU A 300 -11.12 3.23 -4.38
CA LEU A 300 -10.14 4.10 -5.04
C LEU A 300 -9.54 3.51 -6.33
N SER A 301 -9.66 2.21 -6.58
CA SER A 301 -9.09 1.59 -7.79
C SER A 301 -10.07 1.57 -8.97
N TYR A 302 -11.37 1.58 -8.71
CA TYR A 302 -12.37 1.17 -9.70
C TYR A 302 -13.68 1.94 -9.64
N GLU A 303 -14.11 2.31 -8.43
CA GLU A 303 -15.40 2.94 -8.23
C GLU A 303 -15.31 4.46 -8.32
N ILE A 304 -14.22 5.01 -7.79
CA ILE A 304 -13.99 6.43 -7.64
C ILE A 304 -12.94 6.87 -8.66
N ASP A 305 -13.36 7.71 -9.60
CA ASP A 305 -12.46 8.46 -10.46
C ASP A 305 -12.03 9.72 -9.70
N MET A 306 -10.79 9.73 -9.21
CA MET A 306 -10.27 10.86 -8.43
C MET A 306 -10.06 12.13 -9.25
N GLU A 307 -10.22 12.13 -10.57
CA GLU A 307 -10.20 13.33 -11.39
C GLU A 307 -11.61 13.90 -11.54
N CYS A 308 -12.59 13.05 -11.86
CA CYS A 308 -13.96 13.47 -12.16
C CYS A 308 -14.92 13.49 -10.97
N ASP A 309 -14.75 12.59 -9.99
CA ASP A 309 -15.69 12.42 -8.89
C ASP A 309 -15.41 13.38 -7.73
N GLY A 310 -16.50 13.79 -7.06
CA GLY A 310 -16.50 14.65 -5.88
C GLY A 310 -16.13 16.12 -6.14
N THR A 311 -16.35 16.95 -5.13
CA THR A 311 -16.01 18.39 -5.16
C THR A 311 -14.68 18.61 -4.46
N ARG A 312 -13.70 19.18 -5.18
CA ARG A 312 -12.39 19.52 -4.61
C ARG A 312 -12.51 20.68 -3.61
N ILE A 313 -11.94 20.50 -2.42
CA ILE A 313 -11.75 21.54 -1.41
C ILE A 313 -10.24 21.72 -1.19
N ASP A 314 -9.75 22.91 -1.49
CA ASP A 314 -8.38 23.33 -1.24
C ASP A 314 -8.33 24.77 -0.68
N TRP A 315 -7.14 25.36 -0.67
CA TRP A 315 -6.91 26.71 -0.13
C TRP A 315 -7.75 27.78 -0.83
N SER A 316 -8.15 27.56 -2.09
CA SER A 316 -8.86 28.55 -2.89
C SER A 316 -10.36 28.64 -2.57
N ASN A 317 -10.95 27.60 -1.98
CA ASN A 317 -12.41 27.45 -1.88
C ASN A 317 -12.90 26.82 -0.56
N LYS A 318 -12.18 27.03 0.55
CA LYS A 318 -12.49 26.46 1.88
C LYS A 318 -13.93 26.64 2.34
N SER A 319 -14.56 27.78 2.04
CA SER A 319 -15.95 28.06 2.43
C SER A 319 -16.97 27.10 1.81
N ALA A 320 -16.65 26.46 0.68
CA ALA A 320 -17.51 25.47 0.04
C ALA A 320 -17.65 24.18 0.88
N LEU A 321 -16.78 23.95 1.87
CA LEU A 321 -16.84 22.80 2.76
C LEU A 321 -18.18 22.70 3.50
N ALA A 322 -18.79 23.84 3.88
CA ALA A 322 -20.05 23.87 4.63
C ALA A 322 -21.20 23.14 3.93
N GLN A 323 -21.15 22.98 2.61
CA GLN A 323 -22.16 22.26 1.81
C GLN A 323 -22.23 20.76 2.15
N PHE A 324 -21.19 20.21 2.77
CA PHE A 324 -21.05 18.77 3.04
C PHE A 324 -21.33 18.39 4.50
N LYS A 325 -21.83 19.33 5.32
CA LYS A 325 -22.03 19.14 6.78
C LYS A 325 -22.81 17.88 7.14
N ASP A 326 -23.89 17.61 6.39
CA ASP A 326 -24.79 16.49 6.63
C ASP A 326 -24.51 15.28 5.72
N SER A 327 -23.39 15.29 4.98
CA SER A 327 -23.06 14.20 4.08
C SER A 327 -22.66 12.93 4.85
N SER A 328 -23.19 11.81 4.38
CA SER A 328 -22.83 10.46 4.86
C SER A 328 -21.97 9.68 3.87
N LYS A 329 -21.57 10.32 2.76
CA LYS A 329 -20.78 9.73 1.69
C LYS A 329 -19.30 9.58 2.09
N TRP A 330 -18.54 8.90 1.25
CA TRP A 330 -17.09 8.89 1.32
C TRP A 330 -16.53 10.24 0.86
N HIS A 331 -15.55 10.73 1.59
CA HIS A 331 -14.70 11.86 1.23
C HIS A 331 -13.26 11.35 1.12
N ALA A 332 -12.48 11.92 0.21
CA ALA A 332 -11.09 11.57 0.02
C ALA A 332 -10.18 12.67 0.54
N ILE A 333 -9.09 12.27 1.18
CA ILE A 333 -7.95 13.13 1.53
C ILE A 333 -6.82 12.75 0.58
N LEU A 334 -6.18 13.75 -0.03
CA LEU A 334 -5.09 13.56 -0.98
C LEU A 334 -3.89 14.40 -0.54
N ILE A 335 -2.74 13.74 -0.42
CA ILE A 335 -1.47 14.33 0.03
C ILE A 335 -0.44 14.11 -1.09
N PRO A 336 -0.10 15.15 -1.86
CA PRO A 336 0.94 15.04 -2.89
C PRO A 336 2.32 14.72 -2.32
N ASP A 337 2.98 13.71 -2.89
CA ASP A 337 4.35 13.30 -2.60
C ASP A 337 5.06 12.79 -3.88
N PRO A 338 5.36 13.68 -4.85
CA PRO A 338 6.01 13.32 -6.11
C PRO A 338 7.43 12.83 -5.99
N LYS A 339 8.05 12.98 -4.82
CA LYS A 339 9.39 12.46 -4.55
C LYS A 339 9.37 11.14 -3.78
N GLN A 340 8.18 10.64 -3.42
CA GLN A 340 8.00 9.47 -2.56
C GLN A 340 8.85 9.58 -1.28
N GLU A 341 8.86 10.77 -0.70
CA GLU A 341 9.63 11.07 0.49
C GLU A 341 9.12 10.28 1.70
N PHE A 342 7.82 9.98 1.76
CA PHE A 342 7.20 9.40 2.94
C PHE A 342 6.71 7.97 2.73
N LYS A 343 7.01 7.10 3.70
CA LYS A 343 6.32 5.80 3.83
C LYS A 343 4.91 6.01 4.38
N LYS A 344 4.00 5.06 4.07
CA LYS A 344 2.61 5.03 4.57
C LYS A 344 2.52 5.34 6.06
N ASP A 345 3.24 4.61 6.91
CA ASP A 345 3.07 4.72 8.35
C ASP A 345 3.54 6.08 8.88
N ALA A 346 4.60 6.65 8.29
CA ALA A 346 5.12 7.97 8.66
C ALA A 346 4.14 9.09 8.29
N ILE A 347 3.69 9.14 7.03
CA ILE A 347 2.78 10.21 6.59
C ILE A 347 1.43 10.15 7.29
N ILE A 348 0.94 8.93 7.57
CA ILE A 348 -0.29 8.74 8.33
C ILE A 348 -0.09 9.18 9.78
N GLU A 349 1.05 8.91 10.42
CA GLU A 349 1.32 9.39 11.78
C GLU A 349 1.32 10.92 11.83
N TYR A 350 2.05 11.57 10.92
CA TYR A 350 2.09 13.04 10.85
C TYR A 350 0.72 13.64 10.59
N PHE A 351 -0.06 13.06 9.68
CA PHE A 351 -1.44 13.48 9.44
C PHE A 351 -2.29 13.32 10.71
N PHE A 352 -2.17 12.18 11.39
CA PHE A 352 -3.03 11.85 12.52
C PHE A 352 -2.77 12.70 13.77
N ILE A 353 -1.55 13.23 13.94
CA ILE A 353 -1.24 14.24 14.98
C ILE A 353 -2.10 15.50 14.85
N ASN A 354 -2.52 15.85 13.61
CA ASN A 354 -3.35 17.03 13.33
C ASN A 354 -4.86 16.75 13.49
N VAL A 355 -5.26 15.50 13.74
CA VAL A 355 -6.65 15.16 14.02
C VAL A 355 -6.98 15.54 15.47
N SER A 356 -8.07 16.29 15.68
CA SER A 356 -8.42 16.74 17.02
C SER A 356 -8.92 15.58 17.89
N PRO A 357 -8.40 15.39 19.11
CA PRO A 357 -8.88 14.34 20.03
C PRO A 357 -10.29 14.61 20.57
N GLU A 358 -10.76 15.86 20.53
CA GLU A 358 -12.07 16.26 21.07
C GLU A 358 -13.23 16.06 20.08
N LEU A 359 -12.91 16.01 18.79
CA LEU A 359 -13.88 15.89 17.70
C LEU A 359 -14.20 14.42 17.36
N SER A 360 -15.04 14.19 16.36
CA SER A 360 -15.50 12.84 15.98
C SER A 360 -14.37 11.87 15.68
N GLU A 361 -14.68 10.58 15.77
CA GLU A 361 -13.75 9.50 15.47
C GLU A 361 -13.26 9.61 14.02
N PHE A 362 -11.96 9.51 13.80
CA PHE A 362 -11.37 9.58 12.47
C PHE A 362 -10.70 8.25 12.12
N TYR A 363 -11.24 7.55 11.12
CA TYR A 363 -10.68 6.29 10.62
C TYR A 363 -10.32 6.42 9.15
N PRO A 364 -9.05 6.65 8.81
CA PRO A 364 -8.58 6.55 7.43
C PRO A 364 -8.88 5.14 6.89
N CYS A 365 -9.60 5.06 5.79
CA CYS A 365 -9.98 3.82 5.13
C CYS A 365 -9.32 3.74 3.76
N TYR A 366 -9.09 2.52 3.28
CA TYR A 366 -8.73 2.26 1.89
C TYR A 366 -7.48 2.99 1.39
N TYR A 367 -6.49 3.21 2.25
CA TYR A 367 -5.25 3.90 1.88
C TYR A 367 -4.62 3.31 0.61
N LYS A 368 -4.18 4.18 -0.29
CA LYS A 368 -3.43 3.84 -1.49
C LYS A 368 -2.42 4.94 -1.82
N PHE A 369 -1.29 4.57 -2.40
CA PHE A 369 -0.38 5.51 -3.04
C PHE A 369 -0.47 5.33 -4.56
N THR A 370 -0.92 6.36 -5.28
CA THR A 370 -1.12 6.35 -6.74
C THR A 370 -1.04 7.77 -7.28
N ASN A 371 -0.56 7.92 -8.51
CA ASN A 371 -0.36 9.22 -9.15
C ASN A 371 0.46 10.16 -8.27
N ASP A 372 1.49 9.64 -7.61
CA ASP A 372 2.38 10.43 -6.77
C ASP A 372 1.70 11.10 -5.56
N GLU A 373 0.59 10.54 -5.10
CA GLU A 373 -0.14 11.03 -3.94
C GLU A 373 -0.53 9.91 -2.99
N HIS A 374 -0.45 10.19 -1.69
CA HIS A 374 -1.13 9.38 -0.68
C HIS A 374 -2.60 9.72 -0.65
N ARG A 375 -3.46 8.72 -0.76
CA ARG A 375 -4.91 8.88 -0.83
C ARG A 375 -5.59 7.94 0.15
N PHE A 376 -6.56 8.44 0.89
CA PHE A 376 -7.41 7.60 1.74
C PHE A 376 -8.80 8.21 1.87
N LEU A 377 -9.76 7.37 2.26
CA LEU A 377 -11.15 7.74 2.41
C LEU A 377 -11.52 7.89 3.88
N ALA A 378 -12.43 8.81 4.17
CA ALA A 378 -13.05 8.95 5.48
C ALA A 378 -14.52 9.33 5.32
N ARG A 379 -15.35 9.03 6.33
CA ARG A 379 -16.79 9.31 6.33
C ARG A 379 -17.27 9.61 7.74
N LYS A 380 -18.41 10.30 7.86
CA LYS A 380 -19.09 10.56 9.15
C LYS A 380 -18.21 11.24 10.22
N CYS A 381 -17.35 12.15 9.81
CA CYS A 381 -16.45 12.92 10.67
C CYS A 381 -16.30 14.36 10.14
N PHE A 382 -17.42 15.02 9.82
CA PHE A 382 -17.42 16.35 9.20
C PHE A 382 -16.72 17.42 10.05
N ASP A 383 -16.94 17.39 11.35
CA ASP A 383 -16.25 18.25 12.32
C ASP A 383 -14.72 18.12 12.22
N GLN A 384 -14.19 16.91 11.98
CA GLN A 384 -12.77 16.72 11.72
C GLN A 384 -12.34 17.36 10.41
N PHE A 385 -13.13 17.25 9.33
CA PHE A 385 -12.81 17.95 8.08
C PHE A 385 -12.82 19.47 8.26
N GLU A 386 -13.77 20.01 9.02
CA GLU A 386 -13.83 21.43 9.35
C GLU A 386 -12.56 21.87 10.10
N HIS A 387 -12.14 21.12 11.11
CA HIS A 387 -10.89 21.35 11.83
C HIS A 387 -9.67 21.29 10.91
N LEU A 388 -9.56 20.26 10.09
CA LEU A 388 -8.44 20.05 9.17
C LEU A 388 -8.35 21.17 8.10
N VAL A 389 -9.47 21.73 7.66
CA VAL A 389 -9.48 22.79 6.63
C VAL A 389 -9.23 24.18 7.24
N HIS A 390 -9.88 24.47 8.37
CA HIS A 390 -9.89 25.81 8.96
C HIS A 390 -8.81 26.01 10.03
N ASN A 391 -8.57 25.03 10.90
CA ASN A 391 -7.58 25.13 11.97
C ASN A 391 -6.19 24.66 11.51
N CYS A 392 -6.10 23.54 10.80
CA CYS A 392 -4.81 23.02 10.29
C CYS A 392 -4.42 23.66 8.95
N ASN A 393 -5.26 24.52 8.38
CA ASN A 393 -5.02 25.23 7.12
C ASN A 393 -4.66 24.30 5.94
N LEU A 394 -5.15 23.05 5.92
CA LEU A 394 -4.80 22.05 4.91
C LEU A 394 -3.30 21.71 4.85
N GLN A 395 -2.60 21.78 5.98
CA GLN A 395 -1.17 21.52 6.09
C GLN A 395 -0.87 20.47 7.16
N ILE A 396 0.12 19.63 6.89
CA ILE A 396 0.70 18.63 7.81
C ILE A 396 2.09 19.14 8.20
N PRO A 397 2.31 19.54 9.45
CA PRO A 397 3.64 19.81 9.96
C PRO A 397 4.48 18.53 9.99
N ILE A 398 5.73 18.60 9.51
CA ILE A 398 6.67 17.48 9.50
C ILE A 398 7.65 17.65 10.68
N PRO A 399 7.56 16.79 11.72
CA PRO A 399 8.42 16.89 12.89
C PRO A 399 9.88 16.59 12.55
N SER A 400 10.80 17.44 13.01
CA SER A 400 12.25 17.26 12.94
C SER A 400 12.81 17.27 14.36
N LEU A 401 13.51 16.21 14.75
CA LEU A 401 14.09 16.07 16.08
C LEU A 401 15.28 17.03 16.23
N VAL A 402 15.23 17.89 17.25
CA VAL A 402 16.29 18.86 17.57
C VAL A 402 17.19 18.34 18.69
N SER A 403 16.59 17.77 19.73
CA SER A 403 17.29 17.20 20.88
C SER A 403 16.50 16.04 21.49
N ASP A 404 17.20 14.99 21.97
CA ASP A 404 16.62 13.90 22.78
C ASP A 404 17.24 13.85 24.20
N ASP A 405 17.96 14.90 24.59
CA ASP A 405 18.67 15.00 25.87
C ASP A 405 17.73 15.32 27.04
N GLY A 406 16.48 15.70 26.75
CA GLY A 406 15.43 16.00 27.73
C GLY A 406 14.46 14.84 28.00
N PRO A 407 13.60 14.94 29.05
CA PRO A 407 12.56 13.94 29.34
C PRO A 407 11.47 13.87 28.26
N ILE A 408 11.32 14.93 27.46
CA ILE A 408 10.46 15.00 26.29
C ILE A 408 11.35 15.41 25.11
N PRO A 409 11.43 14.63 24.02
CA PRO A 409 12.21 15.02 22.86
C PRO A 409 11.65 16.30 22.23
N GLU A 410 12.52 17.24 21.91
CA GLU A 410 12.11 18.50 21.29
C GLU A 410 12.05 18.33 19.77
N TYR A 411 10.86 18.57 19.23
CA TYR A 411 10.61 18.56 17.79
C TYR A 411 10.30 19.98 17.31
N ILE A 412 10.89 20.35 16.17
CA ILE A 412 10.51 21.55 15.42
C ILE A 412 9.81 21.15 14.14
N ASN A 413 8.83 21.97 13.75
CA ASN A 413 8.04 21.76 12.54
C ASN A 413 8.43 22.80 11.49
N GLU A 414 9.68 22.75 11.00
CA GLU A 414 10.19 23.73 10.02
C GLU A 414 9.56 23.59 8.64
N ARG A 415 9.03 22.40 8.32
CA ARG A 415 8.44 22.08 7.02
C ARG A 415 7.00 21.61 7.17
N THR A 416 6.16 21.99 6.21
CA THR A 416 4.80 21.48 6.08
C THR A 416 4.59 20.80 4.72
N VAL A 417 3.65 19.87 4.68
CA VAL A 417 3.15 19.24 3.46
C VAL A 417 1.67 19.58 3.32
N SER A 418 1.28 20.13 2.18
CA SER A 418 -0.12 20.49 1.93
C SER A 418 -0.93 19.27 1.52
N TYR A 419 -2.22 19.27 1.85
CA TYR A 419 -3.19 18.30 1.35
C TYR A 419 -4.44 19.00 0.81
N TYR A 420 -5.27 18.27 0.09
CA TYR A 420 -6.59 18.74 -0.31
C TYR A 420 -7.63 17.64 -0.12
N LEU A 421 -8.89 18.03 -0.09
CA LEU A 421 -10.01 17.11 0.04
C LEU A 421 -10.75 16.98 -1.29
N LYS A 422 -11.34 15.82 -1.54
CA LYS A 422 -12.46 15.67 -2.48
C LYS A 422 -13.68 15.17 -1.72
N MET A 423 -14.71 15.99 -1.65
CA MET A 423 -15.92 15.71 -0.90
C MET A 423 -16.92 14.96 -1.76
N ASP A 424 -17.70 14.05 -1.16
CA ASP A 424 -18.79 13.32 -1.85
C ASP A 424 -18.34 12.43 -3.03
N VAL A 425 -17.16 11.83 -2.93
CA VAL A 425 -16.57 11.01 -4.01
C VAL A 425 -17.33 9.71 -4.29
N SER A 426 -18.02 9.13 -3.30
CA SER A 426 -18.90 7.97 -3.51
C SER A 426 -19.87 7.78 -2.36
N SER A 427 -21.09 7.33 -2.66
CA SER A 427 -22.01 6.81 -1.65
C SER A 427 -21.44 5.55 -0.98
N PHE A 428 -21.78 5.34 0.30
CA PHE A 428 -21.48 4.09 1.01
C PHE A 428 -22.35 2.95 0.46
N LYS A 429 -21.73 1.82 0.14
CA LYS A 429 -22.40 0.62 -0.41
C LYS A 429 -22.26 -0.57 0.55
N PRO A 430 -23.25 -1.49 0.61
CA PRO A 430 -23.11 -2.75 1.33
C PRO A 430 -21.85 -3.51 0.90
N GLY A 431 -21.11 -4.05 1.86
CA GLY A 431 -19.84 -4.76 1.62
C GLY A 431 -18.59 -3.88 1.66
N GLN A 432 -18.73 -2.55 1.67
CA GLN A 432 -17.61 -1.66 1.94
C GLN A 432 -17.24 -1.65 3.44
N VAL A 433 -16.00 -1.27 3.74
CA VAL A 433 -15.39 -1.27 5.06
C VAL A 433 -16.19 -0.41 6.02
N ASP A 434 -16.58 -1.01 7.13
CA ASP A 434 -17.12 -0.31 8.28
C ASP A 434 -16.13 -0.41 9.44
N PRO A 435 -15.44 0.69 9.81
CA PRO A 435 -14.38 0.68 10.84
C PRO A 435 -14.80 -0.01 12.13
N LYS A 436 -16.02 0.23 12.62
CA LYS A 436 -16.50 -0.36 13.88
C LYS A 436 -16.70 -1.87 13.76
N ALA A 437 -17.21 -2.37 12.64
CA ALA A 437 -17.34 -3.80 12.38
C ALA A 437 -15.96 -4.48 12.31
N CYS A 438 -15.00 -3.87 11.59
CA CYS A 438 -13.62 -4.36 11.51
C CYS A 438 -12.96 -4.43 12.90
N ILE A 439 -13.14 -3.39 13.73
CA ILE A 439 -12.63 -3.36 15.11
C ILE A 439 -13.25 -4.48 15.95
N VAL A 440 -14.56 -4.72 15.86
CA VAL A 440 -15.23 -5.79 16.60
C VAL A 440 -14.63 -7.16 16.26
N GLU A 441 -14.42 -7.44 14.97
CA GLU A 441 -13.81 -8.69 14.54
C GLU A 441 -12.35 -8.82 14.96
N ALA A 442 -11.57 -7.73 14.86
CA ALA A 442 -10.17 -7.70 15.28
C ALA A 442 -10.03 -7.96 16.79
N VAL A 443 -10.82 -7.26 17.62
CA VAL A 443 -10.88 -7.46 19.07
C VAL A 443 -11.25 -8.91 19.42
N GLN A 444 -12.17 -9.52 18.66
CA GLN A 444 -12.54 -10.93 18.85
C GLN A 444 -11.37 -11.89 18.62
N LYS A 445 -10.55 -11.64 17.59
CA LYS A 445 -9.38 -12.45 17.25
C LYS A 445 -8.24 -12.29 18.27
N CYS A 446 -8.14 -11.12 18.90
CA CYS A 446 -7.14 -10.79 19.91
C CYS A 446 -7.38 -11.43 21.29
N TYR A 447 -8.54 -12.06 21.51
CA TYR A 447 -8.90 -12.64 22.81
C TYR A 447 -8.60 -14.14 22.89
N ASN A 448 -7.80 -14.51 23.90
CA ASN A 448 -7.58 -15.90 24.30
C ASN A 448 -8.48 -16.25 25.49
N ALA A 449 -9.51 -17.05 25.25
CA ALA A 449 -10.47 -17.46 26.28
C ALA A 449 -9.88 -18.38 27.36
N VAL A 450 -8.87 -19.18 27.04
CA VAL A 450 -8.25 -20.13 27.98
C VAL A 450 -7.53 -19.38 29.10
N ASN A 451 -6.69 -18.42 28.71
CA ASN A 451 -5.91 -17.62 29.66
C ASN A 451 -6.61 -16.32 30.06
N ARG A 452 -7.77 -16.02 29.46
CA ARG A 452 -8.52 -14.77 29.62
C ARG A 452 -7.67 -13.52 29.33
N VAL A 453 -6.82 -13.64 28.31
CA VAL A 453 -5.89 -12.59 27.86
C VAL A 453 -6.50 -11.89 26.65
N LEU A 454 -6.60 -10.56 26.70
CA LEU A 454 -6.89 -9.73 25.54
C LEU A 454 -5.59 -9.08 25.06
N ASN A 455 -5.02 -9.59 23.96
CA ASN A 455 -3.78 -9.08 23.40
C ASN A 455 -4.04 -8.11 22.25
N LEU A 456 -3.98 -6.81 22.54
CA LEU A 456 -4.08 -5.71 21.57
C LEU A 456 -2.71 -5.07 21.30
N GLU A 457 -1.61 -5.76 21.61
CA GLU A 457 -0.28 -5.29 21.25
C GLU A 457 -0.16 -5.08 19.74
N ASN A 458 0.35 -3.92 19.32
CA ASN A 458 0.46 -3.53 17.91
C ASN A 458 -0.84 -3.75 17.11
N PHE A 459 -1.97 -3.23 17.66
CA PHE A 459 -3.31 -3.62 17.24
C PHE A 459 -3.57 -3.44 15.74
N GLN A 460 -2.99 -2.41 15.12
CA GLN A 460 -3.11 -2.12 13.69
C GLN A 460 -2.70 -3.30 12.79
N GLN A 461 -1.81 -4.18 13.25
CA GLN A 461 -1.34 -5.36 12.49
C GLN A 461 -2.31 -6.56 12.57
N THR A 462 -3.41 -6.43 13.29
CA THR A 462 -4.41 -7.50 13.41
C THR A 462 -5.11 -7.74 12.07
N ALA A 463 -5.18 -9.01 11.65
CA ALA A 463 -5.85 -9.40 10.40
C ALA A 463 -7.32 -8.95 10.37
N GLY A 464 -7.73 -8.25 9.33
CA GLY A 464 -9.04 -7.60 9.18
C GLY A 464 -9.00 -6.06 9.32
N LEU A 465 -7.86 -5.47 9.68
CA LEU A 465 -7.66 -4.01 9.74
C LEU A 465 -6.86 -3.47 8.55
N GLU A 466 -6.62 -4.24 7.49
CA GLU A 466 -5.77 -3.84 6.37
C GLU A 466 -6.31 -2.61 5.63
N SER A 467 -7.64 -2.53 5.53
CA SER A 467 -8.36 -1.46 4.82
C SER A 467 -8.85 -0.34 5.75
N VAL A 468 -8.53 -0.39 7.06
CA VAL A 468 -8.89 0.65 8.03
C VAL A 468 -7.74 0.92 9.00
N ILE A 469 -7.37 2.19 9.11
CA ILE A 469 -6.33 2.61 10.05
C ILE A 469 -6.98 2.92 11.40
N VAL A 470 -6.58 2.17 12.42
CA VAL A 470 -7.07 2.27 13.80
C VAL A 470 -5.89 2.65 14.70
N LYS A 471 -5.73 3.96 14.94
CA LYS A 471 -4.65 4.50 15.78
C LYS A 471 -5.07 4.56 17.24
N LEU A 472 -4.58 3.62 18.04
CA LEU A 472 -4.81 3.59 19.49
C LEU A 472 -4.08 4.73 20.24
N SER A 473 -3.20 5.48 19.57
CA SER A 473 -2.66 6.74 20.06
C SER A 473 -3.76 7.80 20.30
N SER A 474 -4.91 7.73 19.61
CA SER A 474 -6.08 8.56 19.93
C SER A 474 -6.78 8.06 21.20
N PRO A 475 -6.90 8.90 22.24
CA PRO A 475 -7.64 8.56 23.47
C PRO A 475 -9.09 8.13 23.21
N LYS A 476 -9.73 8.73 22.19
CA LYS A 476 -11.11 8.42 21.79
C LYS A 476 -11.22 7.03 21.16
N ILE A 477 -10.29 6.68 20.26
CA ILE A 477 -10.28 5.37 19.59
C ILE A 477 -9.97 4.26 20.60
N VAL A 478 -8.91 4.40 21.42
CA VAL A 478 -8.60 3.38 22.44
C VAL A 478 -9.75 3.18 23.42
N LYS A 479 -10.44 4.25 23.83
CA LYS A 479 -11.65 4.15 24.65
C LYS A 479 -12.76 3.35 23.98
N ILE A 480 -12.97 3.51 22.67
CA ILE A 480 -13.97 2.76 21.90
C ILE A 480 -13.58 1.29 21.77
N VAL A 481 -12.32 1.00 21.43
CA VAL A 481 -11.81 -0.37 21.32
C VAL A 481 -11.99 -1.11 22.65
N LEU A 482 -11.62 -0.46 23.75
CA LEU A 482 -11.85 -0.98 25.09
C LEU A 482 -13.35 -1.11 25.39
N TRP A 483 -14.18 -0.12 25.07
CA TRP A 483 -15.63 -0.26 25.26
C TRP A 483 -16.22 -1.45 24.49
N ILE A 484 -15.79 -1.69 23.25
CA ILE A 484 -16.19 -2.87 22.45
C ILE A 484 -15.76 -4.16 23.13
N ALA A 485 -14.50 -4.26 23.57
CA ALA A 485 -14.00 -5.41 24.32
C ALA A 485 -14.82 -5.65 25.60
N SER A 486 -15.17 -4.56 26.31
CA SER A 486 -15.97 -4.59 27.55
C SER A 486 -17.34 -5.24 27.34
N LYS A 487 -17.98 -4.91 26.22
CA LYS A 487 -19.31 -5.43 25.88
C LYS A 487 -19.22 -6.87 25.40
N ARG A 488 -18.19 -7.20 24.63
CA ARG A 488 -18.03 -8.52 24.03
C ARG A 488 -17.68 -9.59 25.05
N PHE A 489 -16.84 -9.26 26.03
CA PHE A 489 -16.26 -10.21 26.98
C PHE A 489 -16.75 -10.04 28.42
N MET A 490 -17.89 -9.37 28.62
CA MET A 490 -18.49 -9.10 29.93
C MET A 490 -18.63 -10.35 30.80
N GLY A 491 -18.98 -11.51 30.20
CA GLY A 491 -19.17 -12.77 30.92
C GLY A 491 -17.91 -13.60 31.17
N SER A 492 -16.80 -13.32 30.48
CA SER A 492 -15.58 -14.14 30.56
C SER A 492 -14.49 -13.53 31.45
N GLN A 493 -14.63 -12.26 31.86
CA GLN A 493 -13.70 -11.48 32.69
C GLN A 493 -12.26 -11.48 32.14
N ILE A 494 -11.82 -10.36 31.57
CA ILE A 494 -10.44 -10.20 31.09
C ILE A 494 -9.51 -10.06 32.29
N VAL A 495 -8.52 -10.94 32.37
CA VAL A 495 -7.57 -11.00 33.49
C VAL A 495 -6.23 -10.34 33.13
N ASP A 496 -5.83 -10.41 31.86
CA ASP A 496 -4.59 -9.81 31.32
C ASP A 496 -4.94 -8.98 30.08
N LEU A 497 -4.66 -7.68 30.12
CA LEU A 497 -4.86 -6.74 29.02
C LEU A 497 -3.51 -6.25 28.52
N ARG A 498 -3.22 -6.50 27.24
CA ARG A 498 -1.99 -6.03 26.60
C ARG A 498 -2.28 -4.97 25.56
N LEU A 499 -1.62 -3.83 25.69
CA LEU A 499 -1.77 -2.63 24.88
C LEU A 499 -0.40 -2.11 24.41
N GLY A 500 0.63 -2.95 24.41
CA GLY A 500 1.98 -2.54 24.04
C GLY A 500 2.12 -2.09 22.58
N SER A 501 3.14 -1.29 22.29
CA SER A 501 3.49 -0.90 20.91
C SER A 501 2.35 -0.25 20.11
N ASN A 502 1.60 0.67 20.72
CA ASN A 502 0.41 1.30 20.13
C ASN A 502 0.46 2.84 20.07
N GLY A 503 1.56 3.46 20.51
CA GLY A 503 1.72 4.91 20.55
C GLY A 503 0.77 5.61 21.55
N ILE A 504 0.28 4.89 22.56
CA ILE A 504 -0.63 5.45 23.57
C ILE A 504 0.12 6.50 24.38
N VAL A 505 -0.44 7.71 24.45
CA VAL A 505 0.13 8.81 25.26
C VAL A 505 -0.54 8.88 26.63
N SER A 506 -1.85 8.64 26.69
CA SER A 506 -2.64 8.74 27.92
C SER A 506 -3.82 7.78 27.94
N LEU A 507 -4.14 7.26 29.13
CA LEU A 507 -5.33 6.46 29.42
C LEU A 507 -6.22 7.10 30.50
N HIS A 508 -5.86 8.31 30.98
CA HIS A 508 -6.51 9.01 32.09
C HIS A 508 -8.05 9.13 31.94
N SER A 509 -8.53 9.27 30.70
CA SER A 509 -9.93 9.54 30.36
C SER A 509 -10.80 8.29 30.14
N ILE A 510 -10.26 7.08 30.28
CA ILE A 510 -11.01 5.83 30.06
C ILE A 510 -11.84 5.48 31.29
N ARG A 511 -13.15 5.72 31.23
CA ARG A 511 -14.11 5.39 32.31
C ARG A 511 -14.76 4.01 32.17
N SER A 512 -14.24 3.10 31.35
CA SER A 512 -14.89 1.82 31.06
C SER A 512 -14.71 0.79 32.20
N MET A 513 -15.34 1.05 33.34
CA MET A 513 -15.21 0.29 34.60
C MET A 513 -15.51 -1.22 34.47
N ALA A 514 -16.36 -1.62 33.51
CA ALA A 514 -16.73 -3.03 33.33
C ALA A 514 -15.58 -3.91 32.80
N LEU A 515 -14.63 -3.36 32.04
CA LEU A 515 -13.41 -4.07 31.63
C LEU A 515 -12.42 -4.29 32.78
N LEU A 516 -12.43 -3.35 33.71
CA LEU A 516 -11.46 -3.26 34.80
C LEU A 516 -11.81 -4.21 35.95
N ASN A 517 -13.03 -4.75 35.95
CA ASN A 517 -13.50 -5.72 36.93
C ASN A 517 -12.85 -7.09 36.68
N GLY A 518 -11.89 -7.45 37.52
CA GLY A 518 -11.16 -8.73 37.46
C GLY A 518 -9.81 -8.65 36.74
N LEU A 519 -9.39 -7.46 36.28
CA LEU A 519 -8.09 -7.27 35.67
C LEU A 519 -6.96 -7.42 36.70
N HIS A 520 -6.01 -8.31 36.42
CA HIS A 520 -4.85 -8.56 37.29
C HIS A 520 -3.52 -8.24 36.62
N ALA A 521 -3.45 -8.22 35.29
CA ALA A 521 -2.24 -7.89 34.54
C ALA A 521 -2.54 -6.81 33.49
N LEU A 522 -1.63 -5.84 33.36
CA LEU A 522 -1.70 -4.77 32.38
C LEU A 522 -0.33 -4.57 31.72
N ASP A 523 -0.30 -4.64 30.40
CA ASP A 523 0.91 -4.36 29.61
C ASP A 523 0.72 -3.07 28.80
N LEU A 524 1.53 -2.06 29.13
CA LEU A 524 1.59 -0.76 28.46
C LEU A 524 2.99 -0.50 27.89
N SER A 525 3.81 -1.53 27.72
CA SER A 525 5.19 -1.39 27.23
C SER A 525 5.26 -0.75 25.84
N HIS A 526 6.39 -0.11 25.52
CA HIS A 526 6.66 0.48 24.20
C HIS A 526 5.56 1.44 23.68
N ASN A 527 4.99 2.25 24.57
CA ASN A 527 4.07 3.34 24.24
C ASN A 527 4.75 4.69 24.49
N TRP A 528 4.00 5.80 24.39
CA TRP A 528 4.50 7.16 24.54
C TRP A 528 3.99 7.82 25.83
N ILE A 529 3.98 7.05 26.92
CA ILE A 529 3.54 7.52 28.24
C ILE A 529 4.70 8.28 28.90
N TYR A 530 4.49 9.57 29.19
CA TYR A 530 5.53 10.44 29.75
C TYR A 530 5.55 10.50 31.28
N CYS A 531 4.43 10.22 31.95
CA CYS A 531 4.36 10.23 33.41
C CYS A 531 3.28 9.29 33.94
N LEU A 532 3.42 8.85 35.20
CA LEU A 532 2.50 7.89 35.82
C LEU A 532 1.08 8.44 35.99
N SER A 533 0.88 9.76 36.05
CA SER A 533 -0.47 10.35 36.15
C SER A 533 -1.36 10.01 34.94
N GLU A 534 -0.76 9.78 33.77
CA GLU A 534 -1.47 9.41 32.54
C GLU A 534 -2.16 8.04 32.60
N ILE A 535 -1.78 7.20 33.58
CA ILE A 535 -2.37 5.87 33.82
C ILE A 535 -3.09 5.77 35.17
N SER A 536 -3.28 6.90 35.86
CA SER A 536 -3.87 6.93 37.21
C SER A 536 -5.30 6.38 37.29
N THR A 537 -6.01 6.26 36.17
CA THR A 537 -7.31 5.57 36.07
C THR A 537 -7.25 4.14 36.61
N PHE A 538 -6.10 3.46 36.47
CA PHE A 538 -5.91 2.09 36.93
C PHE A 538 -5.49 1.99 38.40
N SER A 539 -5.21 3.09 39.10
CA SER A 539 -4.76 3.08 40.51
C SER A 539 -5.72 2.37 41.48
N LYS A 540 -7.01 2.34 41.14
CA LYS A 540 -8.06 1.66 41.92
C LYS A 540 -8.24 0.18 41.56
N VAL A 541 -7.55 -0.30 40.52
CA VAL A 541 -7.62 -1.69 40.07
C VAL A 541 -6.56 -2.49 40.83
N PRO A 542 -6.91 -3.65 41.44
CA PRO A 542 -5.96 -4.46 42.20
C PRO A 542 -5.04 -5.27 41.28
N LEU A 543 -4.23 -4.57 40.48
CA LEU A 543 -3.25 -5.16 39.57
C LEU A 543 -2.17 -5.91 40.35
N LYS A 544 -1.82 -7.10 39.86
CA LYS A 544 -0.72 -7.94 40.33
C LYS A 544 0.51 -7.85 39.42
N SER A 545 0.31 -7.56 38.13
CA SER A 545 1.37 -7.44 37.13
C SER A 545 1.18 -6.18 36.29
N LEU A 546 2.27 -5.44 36.08
CA LEU A 546 2.31 -4.22 35.27
C LEU A 546 3.59 -4.19 34.44
N ARG A 547 3.49 -3.82 33.16
CA ARG A 547 4.64 -3.57 32.29
C ARG A 547 4.56 -2.16 31.72
N LEU A 548 5.62 -1.39 31.88
CA LEU A 548 5.78 0.00 31.45
C LEU A 548 7.13 0.25 30.73
N HIS A 549 8.02 -0.74 30.65
CA HIS A 549 9.31 -0.59 29.96
C HIS A 549 9.14 -0.09 28.51
N GLY A 550 10.13 0.67 28.03
CA GLY A 550 10.12 1.25 26.69
C GLY A 550 9.23 2.49 26.54
N ASN A 551 8.67 3.04 27.63
CA ASN A 551 8.00 4.34 27.62
C ASN A 551 8.95 5.47 28.04
N PRO A 552 8.74 6.73 27.56
CA PRO A 552 9.53 7.89 27.98
C PRO A 552 9.56 8.11 29.50
N LEU A 553 8.49 7.76 30.23
CA LEU A 553 8.44 7.88 31.70
C LEU A 553 9.60 7.20 32.42
N CYS A 554 10.21 6.16 31.83
CA CYS A 554 11.34 5.47 32.43
C CYS A 554 12.56 6.40 32.58
N LYS A 555 12.71 7.40 31.70
CA LYS A 555 13.79 8.42 31.78
C LYS A 555 13.63 9.35 32.99
N ASN A 556 12.45 9.41 33.63
CA ASN A 556 12.20 10.28 34.79
C ASN A 556 12.82 9.77 36.09
N TYR A 557 13.36 8.56 36.12
CA TYR A 557 13.89 7.92 37.32
C TYR A 557 15.36 7.53 37.12
N SER A 558 16.25 8.13 37.90
CA SER A 558 17.69 7.83 37.81
C SER A 558 18.06 6.50 38.44
N LEU A 559 17.25 6.00 39.39
CA LEU A 559 17.49 4.73 40.07
C LEU A 559 16.26 3.80 39.98
N PRO A 560 16.45 2.48 39.76
CA PRO A 560 15.34 1.52 39.74
C PRO A 560 14.46 1.53 40.99
N ARG A 561 15.06 1.80 42.17
CA ARG A 561 14.32 1.90 43.44
C ARG A 561 13.31 3.05 43.47
N GLU A 562 13.63 4.17 42.81
CA GLU A 562 12.77 5.37 42.77
C GLU A 562 11.57 5.12 41.86
N TYR A 563 11.83 4.48 40.72
CA TYR A 563 10.81 4.00 39.81
C TYR A 563 9.87 2.99 40.50
N ILE A 564 10.42 1.94 41.13
CA ILE A 564 9.63 0.92 41.85
C ILE A 564 8.78 1.57 42.95
N ARG A 565 9.35 2.51 43.71
CA ARG A 565 8.61 3.23 44.76
C ARG A 565 7.45 4.03 44.19
N ALA A 566 7.69 4.85 43.16
CA ALA A 566 6.66 5.68 42.54
C ALA A 566 5.52 4.83 41.95
N VAL A 567 5.85 3.68 41.34
CA VAL A 567 4.85 2.73 40.83
C VAL A 567 4.09 2.06 41.99
N LYS A 568 4.75 1.62 43.05
CA LYS A 568 4.07 1.03 44.23
C LYS A 568 3.18 2.02 44.97
N ASP A 569 3.54 3.31 45.00
CA ASP A 569 2.71 4.35 45.60
C ASP A 569 1.37 4.47 44.85
N MET A 570 1.36 4.25 43.53
CA MET A 570 0.15 4.25 42.69
C MET A 570 -0.57 2.90 42.64
N PHE A 571 0.17 1.79 42.72
CA PHE A 571 -0.33 0.41 42.63
C PHE A 571 0.17 -0.44 43.81
N PRO A 572 -0.43 -0.29 45.01
CA PRO A 572 0.08 -0.92 46.23
C PRO A 572 0.03 -2.45 46.22
N SER A 573 -0.89 -3.06 45.46
CA SER A 573 -1.08 -4.52 45.37
C SER A 573 -0.17 -5.21 44.34
N LEU A 574 0.74 -4.47 43.69
CA LEU A 574 1.56 -4.98 42.60
C LEU A 574 2.60 -6.00 43.09
N ALA A 575 2.60 -7.19 42.48
CA ALA A 575 3.55 -8.27 42.78
C ALA A 575 4.70 -8.35 41.76
N THR A 576 4.47 -7.93 40.52
CA THR A 576 5.46 -7.97 39.43
C THR A 576 5.42 -6.66 38.63
N LEU A 577 6.60 -6.10 38.34
CA LEU A 577 6.78 -4.89 37.51
C LEU A 577 7.82 -5.19 36.44
N ASP A 578 7.49 -4.97 35.16
CA ASP A 578 8.39 -5.21 34.02
C ASP A 578 8.99 -6.62 34.01
N GLY A 579 8.24 -7.61 34.49
CA GLY A 579 8.68 -9.00 34.61
C GLY A 579 9.50 -9.33 35.87
N VAL A 580 9.81 -8.34 36.71
CA VAL A 580 10.57 -8.49 37.95
C VAL A 580 9.63 -8.62 39.15
N ALA A 581 9.88 -9.61 40.01
CA ALA A 581 9.12 -9.85 41.22
C ALA A 581 9.47 -8.80 42.32
N LEU A 582 8.45 -8.13 42.89
CA LEU A 582 8.61 -7.03 43.85
C LEU A 582 8.65 -7.47 45.33
N ASN A 583 8.47 -8.76 45.56
CA ASN A 583 8.44 -9.46 46.85
C ASN A 583 9.79 -10.14 47.20
N SER A 584 10.72 -10.22 46.25
CA SER A 584 12.14 -10.38 46.55
C SER A 584 12.67 -9.02 46.99
N ASN A 585 13.47 -8.95 48.06
CA ASN A 585 13.99 -7.69 48.62
C ASN A 585 14.39 -6.69 47.51
N PRO A 586 13.69 -5.55 47.37
CA PRO A 586 13.91 -4.63 46.26
C PRO A 586 15.35 -4.12 46.32
N GLY A 587 16.13 -4.44 45.27
CA GLY A 587 17.54 -4.02 45.14
C GLY A 587 18.59 -5.11 45.39
N LEU A 588 18.22 -6.39 45.59
CA LEU A 588 19.18 -7.48 45.84
C LEU A 588 19.03 -8.70 44.92
N ALA A 589 18.22 -8.64 43.86
CA ALA A 589 18.30 -9.68 42.83
C ALA A 589 19.66 -9.52 42.13
N PRO A 590 20.62 -10.46 42.27
CA PRO A 590 21.88 -10.37 41.56
C PRO A 590 21.54 -10.52 40.08
N GLN A 591 21.62 -9.43 39.33
CA GLN A 591 21.60 -9.53 37.89
C GLN A 591 22.99 -10.03 37.50
N LYS A 592 23.07 -11.25 36.95
CA LYS A 592 24.35 -11.86 36.57
C LYS A 592 25.13 -10.97 35.59
N ASP A 593 24.39 -10.31 34.70
CA ASP A 593 24.92 -9.40 33.70
C ASP A 593 24.05 -8.13 33.65
N PHE A 594 24.65 -6.97 33.88
CA PHE A 594 24.00 -5.68 33.76
C PHE A 594 24.46 -4.96 32.49
N LEU A 595 23.50 -4.45 31.71
CA LEU A 595 23.77 -3.62 30.54
C LEU A 595 22.98 -2.32 30.66
N CYS A 596 23.65 -1.17 30.66
CA CYS A 596 22.97 0.13 30.63
C CYS A 596 22.23 0.39 29.30
N ASN A 597 22.58 -0.32 28.23
CA ASN A 597 21.97 -0.23 26.90
C ASN A 597 22.00 -1.62 26.22
N THR A 598 20.88 -2.05 25.63
CA THR A 598 20.78 -3.35 24.92
C THR A 598 21.65 -3.42 23.67
N GLY A 599 22.03 -2.28 23.07
CA GLY A 599 23.01 -2.24 21.99
C GLY A 599 24.39 -2.78 22.39
N ALA A 600 24.71 -2.82 23.69
CA ALA A 600 25.98 -3.35 24.19
C ALA A 600 26.08 -4.89 24.18
N TYR A 601 25.00 -5.62 23.85
CA TYR A 601 25.06 -7.08 23.73
C TYR A 601 26.09 -7.55 22.69
N GLU A 602 26.15 -6.85 21.54
CA GLU A 602 27.09 -7.19 20.47
C GLU A 602 28.54 -6.92 20.90
N LEU A 603 28.75 -5.90 21.74
CA LEU A 603 30.06 -5.52 22.28
C LEU A 603 30.60 -6.58 23.26
N THR A 604 29.75 -7.10 24.14
CA THR A 604 30.16 -8.13 25.12
C THR A 604 30.26 -9.53 24.51
N GLY A 605 29.39 -9.86 23.55
CA GLY A 605 29.33 -11.20 22.94
C GLY A 605 30.21 -11.42 21.72
N GLU A 606 30.21 -10.51 20.74
CA GLU A 606 30.76 -10.79 19.40
C GLU A 606 31.91 -9.87 19.01
N ARG A 607 31.88 -8.60 19.40
CA ARG A 607 32.83 -7.59 18.89
C ARG A 607 34.06 -7.39 19.75
N PHE A 608 33.95 -7.51 21.08
CA PHE A 608 35.05 -7.15 21.97
C PHE A 608 35.32 -8.17 23.08
N LEU A 609 34.48 -8.24 24.13
CA LEU A 609 34.87 -8.87 25.39
C LEU A 609 35.15 -10.37 25.23
N TYR A 610 34.24 -11.13 24.62
CA TYR A 610 34.44 -12.55 24.37
C TYR A 610 35.64 -12.84 23.45
N PRO A 611 35.78 -12.22 22.25
CA PRO A 611 36.98 -12.38 21.41
C PRO A 611 38.28 -12.02 22.14
N TYR A 612 38.27 -10.91 22.90
CA TYR A 612 39.42 -10.45 23.67
C TYR A 612 39.87 -11.52 24.68
N LEU A 613 38.94 -12.06 25.48
CA LEU A 613 39.27 -13.09 26.48
C LEU A 613 39.75 -14.38 25.82
N ARG A 614 39.17 -14.77 24.67
CA ARG A 614 39.59 -15.95 23.91
C ARG A 614 41.01 -15.83 23.37
N GLU A 615 41.36 -14.69 22.79
CA GLU A 615 42.73 -14.42 22.32
C GLU A 615 43.72 -14.26 23.48
N PHE A 616 43.27 -13.75 24.62
CA PHE A 616 44.10 -13.70 25.82
C PHE A 616 44.44 -15.10 26.37
N GLU A 617 43.55 -16.09 26.26
CA GLU A 617 43.84 -17.49 26.68
C GLU A 617 44.79 -18.24 25.74
N ASP A 618 44.76 -17.87 24.45
CA ASP A 618 45.47 -18.55 23.37
C ASP A 618 46.83 -17.88 23.13
N VAL A 619 47.90 -18.49 23.65
CA VAL A 619 49.27 -17.93 23.59
C VAL A 619 49.70 -17.64 22.14
N ASP A 620 49.26 -18.46 21.18
CA ASP A 620 49.61 -18.31 19.76
C ASP A 620 48.83 -17.18 19.07
N LYS A 621 47.79 -16.65 19.72
CA LYS A 621 46.95 -15.55 19.22
C LYS A 621 46.97 -14.32 20.11
N ARG A 622 47.70 -14.35 21.21
CA ARG A 622 47.69 -13.27 22.20
C ARG A 622 48.29 -11.98 21.62
N ASP A 623 49.17 -12.09 20.62
CA ASP A 623 49.70 -10.98 19.83
C ASP A 623 48.60 -10.16 19.12
N ASN A 624 47.49 -10.80 18.74
CA ASN A 624 46.35 -10.13 18.12
C ASN A 624 45.70 -9.06 19.00
N LEU A 625 45.90 -9.13 20.32
CA LEU A 625 45.34 -8.17 21.27
C LEU A 625 45.85 -6.74 21.02
N ILE A 626 46.99 -6.58 20.33
CA ILE A 626 47.56 -5.27 19.99
C ILE A 626 46.55 -4.36 19.27
N ARG A 627 45.62 -4.93 18.49
CA ARG A 627 44.59 -4.18 17.75
C ARG A 627 43.59 -3.45 18.65
N TYR A 628 43.45 -3.89 19.90
CA TYR A 628 42.57 -3.28 20.88
C TYR A 628 43.23 -2.12 21.63
N TYR A 629 44.49 -1.81 21.36
CA TYR A 629 45.23 -0.74 22.04
C TYR A 629 45.72 0.31 21.03
N SER A 630 45.85 1.53 21.50
CA SER A 630 46.39 2.70 20.80
C SER A 630 47.61 3.23 21.53
N ASP A 631 48.29 4.23 20.96
CA ASP A 631 49.44 4.87 21.61
C ASP A 631 49.05 5.67 22.88
N GLU A 632 47.76 6.00 23.02
CA GLU A 632 47.22 6.70 24.20
C GLU A 632 46.69 5.73 25.27
N SER A 633 46.67 4.42 24.99
CA SER A 633 46.07 3.44 25.89
C SER A 633 46.91 3.23 27.15
N VAL A 634 46.25 2.95 28.28
CA VAL A 634 46.91 2.73 29.56
C VAL A 634 46.53 1.37 30.15
N PHE A 635 47.53 0.60 30.58
CA PHE A 635 47.32 -0.66 31.31
C PHE A 635 48.05 -0.66 32.66
N THR A 636 47.32 -1.07 33.70
CA THR A 636 47.88 -1.34 35.03
C THR A 636 47.35 -2.66 35.55
N LEU A 637 48.18 -3.37 36.33
CA LEU A 637 47.81 -4.64 36.95
C LEU A 637 47.92 -4.52 38.46
N THR A 638 46.84 -4.88 39.18
CA THR A 638 46.88 -5.00 40.64
C THR A 638 46.63 -6.43 41.04
N CYS A 639 47.46 -6.96 41.94
CA CYS A 639 47.27 -8.29 42.50
C CYS A 639 47.32 -8.26 44.04
N SER A 640 46.52 -9.13 44.66
CA SER A 640 46.52 -9.42 46.08
C SER A 640 46.34 -10.91 46.28
N TYR A 641 47.06 -11.49 47.23
CA TYR A 641 47.04 -12.92 47.50
C TYR A 641 46.83 -13.12 49.00
N ASP A 642 45.91 -14.01 49.37
CA ASP A 642 45.73 -14.39 50.76
C ASP A 642 46.95 -15.22 51.21
N SER A 643 47.76 -14.61 52.07
CA SER A 643 49.02 -15.19 52.55
C SER A 643 48.85 -16.07 53.79
N SER A 644 47.61 -16.24 54.27
CA SER A 644 47.31 -16.91 55.55
C SER A 644 47.17 -18.44 55.46
N ARG A 645 47.12 -19.02 54.25
CA ARG A 645 47.08 -20.48 54.05
C ARG A 645 48.49 -21.01 53.80
N GLY A 646 49.08 -21.61 54.83
CA GLY A 646 50.44 -22.13 54.85
C GLY A 646 50.76 -23.11 53.71
N MET A 647 52.03 -23.09 53.31
CA MET A 647 52.68 -23.87 52.24
C MET A 647 52.64 -23.22 50.83
N ARG A 648 53.42 -22.14 50.63
CA ARG A 648 53.81 -21.71 49.28
C ARG A 648 54.78 -22.75 48.71
N SER A 649 54.31 -23.65 47.85
CA SER A 649 55.20 -24.45 46.99
C SER A 649 56.14 -23.50 46.21
N ILE A 650 57.40 -23.90 46.00
CA ILE A 650 58.37 -23.15 45.20
C ILE A 650 57.78 -22.82 43.81
N ASN A 651 57.01 -23.76 43.25
CA ASN A 651 56.33 -23.59 41.96
C ASN A 651 55.29 -22.46 41.99
N LEU A 652 54.52 -22.34 43.07
CA LEU A 652 53.53 -21.27 43.23
C LEU A 652 54.22 -19.90 43.38
N ALA A 653 55.31 -19.82 44.15
CA ALA A 653 56.05 -18.57 44.32
C ALA A 653 56.69 -18.09 43.00
N GLN A 654 57.25 -19.00 42.21
CA GLN A 654 57.78 -18.69 40.88
C GLN A 654 56.68 -18.22 39.93
N ARG A 655 55.49 -18.83 40.00
CA ARG A 655 54.36 -18.46 39.14
C ARG A 655 53.77 -17.09 39.48
N LEU A 656 53.60 -16.80 40.77
CA LEU A 656 53.16 -15.48 41.24
C LEU A 656 54.17 -14.38 40.91
N LYS A 657 55.44 -14.69 40.65
CA LYS A 657 56.45 -13.70 40.25
C LYS A 657 56.05 -12.95 38.97
N TRP A 658 55.51 -13.66 37.98
CA TRP A 658 55.11 -13.07 36.68
C TRP A 658 54.05 -11.96 36.83
N TYR A 659 53.09 -12.15 37.74
CA TYR A 659 52.11 -11.13 38.09
C TYR A 659 52.69 -10.02 38.97
N ASN A 660 53.55 -10.39 39.94
CA ASN A 660 54.15 -9.42 40.87
C ASN A 660 55.12 -8.45 40.20
N CYS A 661 55.77 -8.84 39.10
CA CYS A 661 56.67 -7.96 38.34
C CYS A 661 55.96 -6.71 37.81
N HIS A 662 54.69 -6.82 37.44
CA HIS A 662 53.90 -5.73 36.87
C HIS A 662 52.89 -5.13 37.86
N ARG A 663 53.00 -5.50 39.14
CA ARG A 663 52.03 -5.14 40.18
C ARG A 663 52.13 -3.66 40.53
N ARG A 664 50.99 -2.98 40.50
CA ARG A 664 50.83 -1.60 40.95
C ARG A 664 49.88 -1.54 42.14
N ASN A 665 50.41 -1.40 43.35
CA ASN A 665 49.59 -1.18 44.55
C ASN A 665 50.14 -0.02 45.38
N LEU A 666 49.64 1.18 45.09
CA LEU A 666 50.10 2.44 45.69
C LEU A 666 49.90 2.50 47.21
N LEU A 667 48.96 1.72 47.76
CA LEU A 667 48.78 1.62 49.22
C LEU A 667 49.91 0.86 49.91
N LYS A 668 50.68 0.03 49.18
CA LYS A 668 51.81 -0.73 49.75
C LYS A 668 53.17 -0.09 49.53
N SER A 669 53.37 0.66 48.45
CA SER A 669 54.63 1.37 48.19
C SER A 669 54.43 2.42 47.11
N SER A 670 54.95 3.63 47.35
CA SER A 670 54.99 4.71 46.37
C SER A 670 55.91 4.40 45.18
N ARG A 671 56.91 3.50 45.33
CA ARG A 671 57.78 3.06 44.23
C ARG A 671 57.06 2.28 43.12
N TYR A 672 55.79 1.92 43.31
CA TYR A 672 54.99 1.28 42.27
C TYR A 672 54.29 2.30 41.34
N THR A 673 54.58 3.60 41.47
CA THR A 673 54.07 4.64 40.55
C THR A 673 54.45 4.35 39.10
N ASP A 674 55.63 3.77 38.90
CA ASP A 674 56.26 3.59 37.57
C ASP A 674 55.76 2.32 36.85
N ASN A 675 54.97 1.47 37.53
CA ASN A 675 54.37 0.26 36.95
C ASN A 675 53.08 0.58 36.17
N VAL A 676 53.14 1.56 35.28
CA VAL A 676 52.08 1.96 34.35
C VAL A 676 52.62 1.76 32.94
N ASN A 677 51.88 1.01 32.11
CA ASN A 677 52.30 0.71 30.74
C ASN A 677 51.44 1.55 29.80
N VAL A 678 52.08 2.36 28.96
CA VAL A 678 51.42 3.32 28.09
C VAL A 678 51.72 2.97 26.63
N GLY A 679 50.66 2.95 25.82
CA GLY A 679 50.76 2.62 24.41
C GLY A 679 50.72 1.12 24.13
N ALA A 680 50.30 0.78 22.91
CA ALA A 680 50.04 -0.61 22.51
C ALA A 680 51.25 -1.54 22.70
N HIS A 681 52.48 -1.06 22.46
CA HIS A 681 53.69 -1.89 22.56
C HIS A 681 54.02 -2.30 24.00
N GLU A 682 54.13 -1.34 24.93
CA GLU A 682 54.41 -1.62 26.35
C GLU A 682 53.32 -2.49 26.99
N ILE A 683 52.06 -2.21 26.65
CA ILE A 683 50.93 -3.03 27.11
C ILE A 683 51.10 -4.48 26.64
N MET A 684 51.46 -4.67 25.37
CA MET A 684 51.65 -6.01 24.81
C MET A 684 52.86 -6.74 25.41
N GLU A 685 53.96 -6.07 25.73
CA GLU A 685 55.08 -6.67 26.46
C GLU A 685 54.62 -7.27 27.80
N VAL A 686 53.77 -6.55 28.53
CA VAL A 686 53.20 -7.07 29.77
C VAL A 686 52.24 -8.24 29.51
N LEU A 687 51.28 -8.09 28.59
CA LEU A 687 50.30 -9.15 28.33
C LEU A 687 50.95 -10.46 27.85
N MET A 688 52.02 -10.37 27.05
CA MET A 688 52.77 -11.53 26.55
C MET A 688 53.60 -12.23 27.64
N THR A 689 54.04 -11.51 28.68
CA THR A 689 54.77 -12.11 29.81
C THR A 689 53.86 -12.70 30.90
N LEU A 690 52.56 -12.37 30.88
CA LEU A 690 51.60 -12.97 31.82
C LEU A 690 51.41 -14.47 31.54
N PRO A 691 51.19 -15.30 32.59
CA PRO A 691 50.97 -16.73 32.41
C PRO A 691 49.80 -17.09 31.50
N LYS A 692 49.82 -18.32 30.97
CA LYS A 692 48.70 -18.91 30.25
C LYS A 692 47.57 -19.23 31.23
N VAL A 693 46.38 -18.71 30.96
CA VAL A 693 45.20 -18.89 31.80
C VAL A 693 44.03 -19.44 31.01
N LYS A 694 43.02 -19.97 31.71
CA LYS A 694 41.69 -20.31 31.19
C LYS A 694 40.63 -19.67 32.07
N HIS A 695 39.76 -18.84 31.52
CA HIS A 695 38.63 -18.27 32.24
C HIS A 695 37.51 -19.31 32.37
N ASP A 696 36.79 -19.25 33.49
CA ASP A 696 35.52 -19.93 33.63
C ASP A 696 34.41 -19.01 33.13
N TYR A 697 34.02 -19.20 31.86
CA TYR A 697 32.95 -18.43 31.20
C TYR A 697 31.60 -18.53 31.91
N ILE A 698 31.35 -19.59 32.69
CA ILE A 698 30.11 -19.74 33.47
C ILE A 698 30.11 -18.75 34.64
N SER A 699 31.27 -18.51 35.24
CA SER A 699 31.45 -17.61 36.39
C SER A 699 31.48 -16.12 36.03
N LEU A 700 31.61 -15.78 34.75
CA LEU A 700 31.69 -14.38 34.32
C LEU A 700 30.42 -13.62 34.68
N GLN A 701 30.63 -12.41 35.20
CA GLN A 701 29.61 -11.39 35.43
C GLN A 701 30.07 -10.10 34.77
N THR A 702 29.20 -9.53 33.93
CA THR A 702 29.54 -8.33 33.15
C THR A 702 28.61 -7.18 33.49
N ASP A 703 29.20 -6.04 33.86
CA ASP A 703 28.51 -4.77 34.05
C ASP A 703 28.97 -3.76 32.99
N VAL A 704 28.10 -3.44 32.03
CA VAL A 704 28.31 -2.31 31.11
C VAL A 704 27.72 -1.06 31.75
N MET A 705 28.61 -0.22 32.27
CA MET A 705 28.26 0.96 33.09
C MET A 705 27.99 2.20 32.24
N HIS A 706 28.52 2.25 31.02
CA HIS A 706 28.33 3.33 30.04
C HIS A 706 28.40 2.75 28.64
N TYR A 707 27.53 3.23 27.74
CA TYR A 707 27.54 2.86 26.32
C TYR A 707 26.85 3.95 25.49
N ASP A 708 27.61 4.55 24.57
CA ASP A 708 27.13 5.47 23.54
C ASP A 708 27.85 5.20 22.21
N ASP A 709 27.57 6.00 21.17
CA ASP A 709 28.15 5.84 19.83
C ASP A 709 29.69 5.98 19.78
N LYS A 710 30.32 6.49 20.83
CA LYS A 710 31.75 6.83 20.86
C LYS A 710 32.52 6.03 21.89
N THR A 711 31.91 5.62 22.99
CA THR A 711 32.58 5.08 24.17
C THR A 711 31.77 4.04 24.90
N ALA A 712 32.46 3.13 25.60
CA ALA A 712 31.84 2.17 26.50
C ALA A 712 32.71 1.90 27.72
N VAL A 713 32.09 1.60 28.86
CA VAL A 713 32.81 1.18 30.08
C VAL A 713 32.29 -0.19 30.50
N ILE A 714 33.16 -1.18 30.42
CA ILE A 714 32.84 -2.57 30.75
C ILE A 714 33.61 -2.95 32.01
N TYR A 715 32.91 -3.47 33.00
CA TYR A 715 33.48 -4.11 34.17
C TYR A 715 33.15 -5.59 34.12
N VAL A 716 34.16 -6.45 34.16
CA VAL A 716 33.98 -7.91 34.14
C VAL A 716 34.64 -8.52 35.35
N THR A 717 33.93 -9.43 36.01
CA THR A 717 34.47 -10.24 37.11
C THR A 717 34.27 -11.71 36.83
N GLY A 718 35.11 -12.56 37.41
CA GLY A 718 34.97 -13.99 37.30
C GLY A 718 36.14 -14.77 37.86
N LEU A 719 36.19 -16.06 37.55
CA LEU A 719 37.27 -16.96 37.92
C LEU A 719 38.13 -17.31 36.71
N LEU A 720 39.43 -17.44 36.92
CA LEU A 720 40.36 -17.98 35.94
C LEU A 720 41.32 -18.98 36.58
N ARG A 721 41.77 -19.94 35.78
CA ARG A 721 42.73 -20.97 36.16
C ARG A 721 44.06 -20.74 35.46
N ASP A 722 45.11 -20.68 36.25
CA ASP A 722 46.51 -20.62 35.83
C ASP A 722 47.14 -22.01 36.09
N GLU A 723 47.03 -22.93 35.12
CA GLU A 723 47.28 -24.40 35.26
C GLU A 723 48.73 -24.77 35.62
N PRO A 724 49.02 -25.63 36.64
CA PRO A 724 48.11 -26.69 37.11
C PRO A 724 47.29 -26.36 38.36
N ASP A 725 47.75 -25.47 39.24
CA ASP A 725 47.27 -25.43 40.64
C ASP A 725 46.81 -24.06 41.17
N LEU A 726 46.72 -23.02 40.31
CA LEU A 726 46.35 -21.67 40.75
C LEU A 726 44.97 -21.26 40.21
N LEU A 727 44.00 -21.16 41.11
CA LEU A 727 42.69 -20.55 40.84
C LEU A 727 42.71 -19.11 41.32
N LEU A 728 42.39 -18.16 40.42
CA LEU A 728 42.35 -16.74 40.72
C LEU A 728 40.93 -16.22 40.47
N ALA A 729 40.46 -15.35 41.36
CA ALA A 729 39.39 -14.43 41.02
C ALA A 729 40.01 -13.21 40.34
N PHE A 730 39.35 -12.70 39.31
CA PHE A 730 39.76 -11.48 38.63
C PHE A 730 38.61 -10.48 38.55
N SER A 731 39.00 -9.21 38.51
CA SER A 731 38.15 -8.10 38.12
C SER A 731 38.94 -7.30 37.09
N ARG A 732 38.29 -6.95 35.98
CA ARG A 732 38.91 -6.20 34.89
C ARG A 732 37.96 -5.14 34.38
N GLN A 733 38.45 -3.91 34.33
CA GLN A 733 37.73 -2.78 33.75
C GLN A 733 38.33 -2.44 32.39
N PHE A 734 37.46 -2.21 31.41
CA PHE A 734 37.81 -1.69 30.10
C PHE A 734 37.09 -0.36 29.90
N VAL A 735 37.85 0.68 29.56
CA VAL A 735 37.31 1.93 29.02
C VAL A 735 37.57 1.87 27.53
N LEU A 736 36.52 1.93 26.72
CA LEU A 736 36.58 1.69 25.29
C LEU A 736 36.19 2.94 24.52
N LYS A 737 36.78 3.14 23.35
CA LYS A 737 36.38 4.12 22.35
C LYS A 737 36.26 3.45 20.99
N VAL A 738 35.18 3.80 20.30
CA VAL A 738 34.93 3.39 18.92
C VAL A 738 35.63 4.41 18.03
N ASP A 739 36.60 3.95 17.23
CA ASP A 739 37.25 4.82 16.27
C ASP A 739 36.39 5.06 15.02
N LYS A 740 36.80 5.99 14.15
CA LYS A 740 36.06 6.36 12.93
C LYS A 740 35.83 5.20 11.96
N THR A 741 36.54 4.08 12.12
CA THR A 741 36.42 2.87 11.31
C THR A 741 35.52 1.81 11.94
N GLY A 742 34.94 2.10 13.11
CA GLY A 742 34.11 1.17 13.87
C GLY A 742 34.91 0.18 14.72
N LEU A 743 36.23 0.33 14.80
CA LEU A 743 37.09 -0.54 15.61
C LEU A 743 37.04 -0.08 17.07
N VAL A 744 36.76 -1.04 17.96
CA VAL A 744 36.71 -0.82 19.40
C VAL A 744 38.12 -0.88 19.97
N ARG A 745 38.59 0.19 20.62
CA ARG A 745 39.91 0.23 21.29
C ARG A 745 39.74 0.54 22.77
N ALA A 746 40.50 -0.13 23.62
CA ALA A 746 40.65 0.23 25.01
C ALA A 746 41.53 1.47 25.15
N ILE A 747 41.07 2.47 25.91
CA ILE A 747 41.83 3.67 26.28
C ILE A 747 42.36 3.48 27.70
#